data_AF-A0A386UND1-F1
#
_entry.id   AF-A0A386UND1-F1
#
_cell.length_a   1.000
_cell.length_b   1.000
_cell.length_c   1.000
_cell.angle_alpha   90.00
_cell.angle_beta   90.00
_cell.angle_gamma   90.00
#
_symmetry.space_group_name_H-M   'P 1'
#
loop_
_entity.id
_entity.type
_entity.pdbx_description
1 polymer ?
#
loop_
_entity_poly.entity_id
_entity_poly.type
_entity_poly.pdbx_seq_one_letter_code
_entity_poly.pdbx_strand_id
1 'polypeptide(L)'
;MAGEDDKPGDVPNKAPAAKSASRSRKAAAPRAAAGDKTRAPAAEKAAAPKAEDPAATQPTRARKPRAAAAKPDEAGAEGKAAAPAKTPAPAPAASASAKRTAAKRARAAARADTRTTTRRKPTPPRGKAAKAEGGVPAAEVTTVIVEADPHPARSTGGGAIEGGAGDVSDGDEGSAGTLAFLEAAFGPNSRLPEKMVQNIERIESLTQRLISALSQRRPKNPGVEAPGPDLFATAASAWVKLVAEQPERIMERQVSYWGETLRHFAEAQAQLVRGSLTAPPDEGPTDRRFSNPLWQTHPFFNFIKRQYQINADAMLKAASDLDVTEMNDRRRIEWFTRQMIDMMAPTNFLATNPDALEKALATEGESLVRGLENLVRDVESHGGEMIVSLADRNAFRVGENIGTSAGRVVARTRLYELIQYSPTTKQVHEIPLVIFPPWINKFYILDLKPQNSLIKWIVDQGHTLFVVAWKNPDPSYGDTGMDDYVSSYLEIMDRVLDLTDQKKLNVVGYCIAGTTLALTLSLLKQRGDDRVNAATFFTTLTDFSDQGEFTAFLQEDFVSGIEQEAARTGVLSAQLMTRTFSFLRANDLVWGPAIRSYMLGETPPAFDLLFWNGDGTNLPGRMAIEYLRGLCQQNAFVGEGYDLLGHRLNVRDVTVPLCAIACETDHIAPARDSWRGVAQMASKDKTFILSESGHIAGIVNPPSKKKYGHYTSDKGFDDGFEPWREAAVYHEGSWWPRWGEWLAARSGPMVDSRQPEEGFGPTPGTYVHERS
;
A
#
# COMPACT_ATOMS: atom_id res chain seq x y z
N MET A 1 3.83 -26.11 -53.07
CA MET A 1 5.25 -25.79 -53.35
C MET A 1 5.90 -25.85 -51.96
N ALA A 2 6.68 -26.90 -51.63
CA ALA A 2 8.06 -27.11 -52.09
C ALA A 2 8.92 -25.92 -51.64
N GLY A 3 9.98 -26.05 -50.85
CA GLY A 3 10.96 -27.12 -50.62
C GLY A 3 12.30 -26.39 -50.34
N GLU A 4 13.34 -26.94 -49.74
CA GLU A 4 13.66 -28.29 -49.26
C GLU A 4 14.53 -28.19 -47.99
N ASP A 5 14.86 -29.36 -47.43
CA ASP A 5 15.70 -29.62 -46.26
C ASP A 5 17.17 -29.18 -46.40
N ASP A 6 17.90 -29.06 -45.28
CA ASP A 6 18.95 -30.05 -44.97
C ASP A 6 19.28 -30.06 -43.45
N LYS A 7 19.66 -31.25 -42.94
CA LYS A 7 20.17 -31.49 -41.58
C LYS A 7 20.74 -32.91 -41.45
N PRO A 8 22.02 -33.07 -41.09
CA PRO A 8 22.38 -34.19 -40.19
C PRO A 8 23.44 -33.84 -39.13
N GLY A 9 23.46 -34.58 -38.01
CA GLY A 9 24.48 -34.47 -36.95
C GLY A 9 24.00 -35.01 -35.61
N ASP A 10 24.44 -36.22 -35.24
CA ASP A 10 23.90 -37.01 -34.13
C ASP A 10 24.72 -36.96 -32.82
N VAL A 11 24.01 -36.81 -31.69
CA VAL A 11 23.99 -37.72 -30.51
C VAL A 11 25.35 -38.35 -30.08
N PRO A 12 25.82 -38.14 -28.83
CA PRO A 12 25.18 -38.87 -27.72
C PRO A 12 25.00 -38.19 -26.35
N ASN A 13 23.88 -38.55 -25.72
CA ASN A 13 23.51 -38.33 -24.33
C ASN A 13 24.36 -39.18 -23.35
N LYS A 14 24.67 -38.65 -22.15
CA LYS A 14 25.21 -39.43 -21.01
C LYS A 14 24.64 -38.95 -19.67
N ALA A 15 23.83 -39.80 -19.05
CA ALA A 15 23.61 -39.79 -17.60
C ALA A 15 24.54 -40.84 -16.92
N PRO A 16 24.87 -40.68 -15.62
CA PRO A 16 25.40 -41.75 -14.78
C PRO A 16 24.32 -42.30 -13.81
N ALA A 17 24.24 -43.62 -13.68
CA ALA A 17 23.40 -44.29 -12.67
C ALA A 17 24.23 -44.78 -11.47
N ALA A 18 23.58 -45.06 -10.34
CA ALA A 18 24.24 -45.38 -9.07
C ALA A 18 24.71 -46.85 -8.94
N LYS A 19 25.74 -47.05 -8.10
CA LYS A 19 26.13 -48.29 -7.37
C LYS A 19 27.15 -47.87 -6.28
N SER A 20 26.82 -47.82 -4.99
CA SER A 20 26.54 -48.91 -4.03
C SER A 20 27.78 -49.72 -3.59
N ALA A 21 28.28 -49.47 -2.38
CA ALA A 21 28.97 -50.47 -1.54
C ALA A 21 28.95 -50.03 -0.06
N SER A 22 28.77 -50.99 0.83
CA SER A 22 28.57 -50.78 2.28
C SER A 22 29.86 -50.72 3.08
N ARG A 23 29.78 -50.13 4.29
CA ARG A 23 30.26 -50.81 5.51
C ARG A 23 29.57 -50.27 6.77
N SER A 24 29.48 -51.13 7.78
CA SER A 24 28.66 -50.96 8.98
C SER A 24 29.51 -50.68 10.22
N ARG A 25 28.90 -50.03 11.22
CA ARG A 25 29.20 -50.29 12.65
C ARG A 25 28.01 -49.93 13.53
N LYS A 26 27.57 -50.91 14.33
CA LYS A 26 26.76 -50.69 15.55
C LYS A 26 27.71 -50.32 16.70
N ALA A 27 27.23 -49.61 17.72
CA ALA A 27 27.09 -50.18 19.08
C ALA A 27 26.67 -49.14 20.14
N ALA A 28 26.17 -49.68 21.27
CA ALA A 28 26.22 -49.14 22.64
C ALA A 28 25.40 -47.89 23.01
N ALA A 29 24.25 -48.16 23.63
CA ALA A 29 23.73 -47.38 24.75
C ALA A 29 23.45 -48.34 25.95
N PRO A 30 23.74 -47.96 27.21
CA PRO A 30 23.13 -48.52 28.43
C PRO A 30 21.94 -47.65 28.89
N ARG A 31 20.77 -48.19 29.28
CA ARG A 31 20.41 -48.77 30.60
C ARG A 31 20.55 -47.78 31.78
N ALA A 32 19.59 -47.63 32.70
CA ALA A 32 18.27 -48.26 32.96
C ALA A 32 17.34 -47.22 33.68
N ALA A 33 16.14 -47.46 34.25
CA ALA A 33 15.36 -48.67 34.58
C ALA A 33 13.84 -48.33 34.57
N ALA A 34 12.97 -49.20 34.05
CA ALA A 34 12.11 -50.16 34.78
C ALA A 34 10.79 -49.59 35.38
N GLY A 35 9.66 -50.18 34.97
CA GLY A 35 8.30 -49.84 35.41
C GLY A 35 7.26 -50.73 34.70
N ASP A 36 6.95 -51.88 35.29
CA ASP A 36 6.11 -52.96 34.71
C ASP A 36 4.61 -52.79 35.03
N LYS A 37 3.70 -53.12 34.09
CA LYS A 37 2.65 -54.17 34.26
C LYS A 37 1.63 -54.37 33.11
N THR A 38 1.75 -55.56 32.48
CA THR A 38 0.67 -56.53 32.15
C THR A 38 -0.45 -56.26 31.09
N ARG A 39 -0.45 -57.16 30.07
CA ARG A 39 -1.56 -58.05 29.62
C ARG A 39 -2.26 -57.82 28.25
N ALA A 40 -1.88 -58.65 27.26
CA ALA A 40 -2.71 -59.17 26.16
C ALA A 40 -3.03 -60.68 26.43
N PRO A 41 -3.50 -61.60 25.52
CA PRO A 41 -3.59 -61.64 24.03
C PRO A 41 -4.93 -61.05 23.50
N ALA A 42 -5.50 -61.30 22.30
CA ALA A 42 -5.28 -62.22 21.14
C ALA A 42 -5.70 -61.52 19.81
N ALA A 43 -5.46 -61.96 18.55
CA ALA A 43 -5.46 -63.24 17.82
C ALA A 43 -6.88 -63.81 17.51
N GLU A 44 -7.26 -64.23 16.29
CA GLU A 44 -6.50 -64.45 15.04
C GLU A 44 -7.39 -64.49 13.76
N LYS A 45 -6.79 -64.30 12.57
CA LYS A 45 -7.25 -64.65 11.18
C LYS A 45 -8.34 -63.80 10.48
N ALA A 46 -8.45 -63.76 9.13
CA ALA A 46 -7.51 -63.67 7.98
C ALA A 46 -8.26 -63.94 6.65
N ALA A 47 -8.15 -63.09 5.61
CA ALA A 47 -8.20 -63.44 4.16
C ALA A 47 -8.24 -62.20 3.22
N ALA A 48 -7.53 -62.29 2.08
CA ALA A 48 -7.58 -61.46 0.85
C ALA A 48 -6.81 -62.25 -0.25
N PRO A 49 -6.52 -61.76 -1.49
CA PRO A 49 -6.98 -60.56 -2.23
C PRO A 49 -7.40 -60.85 -3.72
N LYS A 50 -7.71 -59.80 -4.50
CA LYS A 50 -7.45 -59.53 -5.96
C LYS A 50 -8.28 -58.29 -6.39
N ALA A 51 -7.86 -57.30 -7.18
CA ALA A 51 -7.01 -57.20 -8.40
C ALA A 51 -7.73 -57.69 -9.68
N GLU A 52 -7.70 -57.02 -10.85
CA GLU A 52 -6.83 -55.91 -11.32
C GLU A 52 -7.50 -55.08 -12.47
N ASP A 53 -6.79 -54.07 -13.02
CA ASP A 53 -7.19 -53.07 -14.06
C ASP A 53 -6.75 -53.51 -15.50
N PRO A 54 -6.48 -52.69 -16.56
CA PRO A 54 -7.09 -51.46 -17.15
C PRO A 54 -7.34 -51.58 -18.70
N ALA A 55 -7.63 -50.47 -19.43
CA ALA A 55 -7.00 -50.05 -20.74
C ALA A 55 -7.83 -49.05 -21.64
N ALA A 56 -7.16 -48.39 -22.61
CA ALA A 56 -7.70 -47.41 -23.58
C ALA A 56 -7.96 -48.03 -25.00
N THR A 57 -8.46 -47.36 -26.07
CA THR A 57 -7.92 -46.17 -26.80
C THR A 57 -8.89 -45.66 -27.91
N GLN A 58 -8.69 -44.43 -28.42
CA GLN A 58 -9.31 -43.82 -29.65
C GLN A 58 -8.61 -44.29 -30.97
N PRO A 59 -8.87 -43.81 -32.24
CA PRO A 59 -9.65 -42.64 -32.74
C PRO A 59 -10.44 -42.77 -34.09
N THR A 60 -11.19 -41.72 -34.53
CA THR A 60 -11.03 -40.96 -35.83
C THR A 60 -12.26 -40.14 -36.34
N ARG A 61 -11.93 -39.17 -37.21
CA ARG A 61 -12.69 -38.16 -38.02
C ARG A 61 -13.90 -38.67 -38.85
N ALA A 62 -14.77 -37.84 -39.50
CA ALA A 62 -15.23 -36.43 -39.35
C ALA A 62 -16.19 -36.01 -40.52
N ARG A 63 -17.10 -35.02 -40.35
CA ARG A 63 -17.40 -33.90 -41.31
C ARG A 63 -18.52 -32.91 -40.87
N LYS A 64 -18.46 -31.69 -41.43
CA LYS A 64 -19.42 -30.53 -41.43
C LYS A 64 -19.55 -30.03 -42.92
N PRO A 65 -20.20 -28.90 -43.34
CA PRO A 65 -20.82 -27.72 -42.67
C PRO A 65 -22.37 -27.79 -42.72
N ARG A 66 -23.26 -26.78 -42.93
CA ARG A 66 -23.35 -25.31 -43.20
C ARG A 66 -24.77 -24.86 -42.68
N ALA A 67 -25.21 -23.63 -42.33
CA ALA A 67 -24.84 -22.21 -42.54
C ALA A 67 -25.13 -21.63 -43.94
N ALA A 68 -25.73 -20.44 -44.18
CA ALA A 68 -26.51 -19.45 -43.40
C ALA A 68 -27.20 -18.48 -44.43
N ALA A 69 -27.76 -17.26 -44.24
CA ALA A 69 -28.16 -16.31 -43.17
C ALA A 69 -28.92 -15.12 -43.84
N ALA A 70 -29.91 -14.43 -43.21
CA ALA A 70 -30.41 -13.11 -43.67
C ALA A 70 -31.31 -12.29 -42.70
N LYS A 71 -31.28 -10.95 -42.88
CA LYS A 71 -32.20 -9.84 -42.50
C LYS A 71 -32.35 -8.95 -43.79
N PRO A 72 -32.93 -7.71 -43.88
CA PRO A 72 -33.37 -6.75 -42.84
C PRO A 72 -34.60 -5.79 -43.17
N ASP A 73 -34.78 -4.79 -42.31
CA ASP A 73 -35.20 -3.36 -42.49
C ASP A 73 -36.66 -2.81 -42.69
N GLU A 74 -36.92 -1.80 -41.82
CA GLU A 74 -37.57 -0.47 -41.93
C GLU A 74 -39.04 -0.13 -42.33
N ALA A 75 -39.57 0.83 -41.53
CA ALA A 75 -40.48 1.95 -41.82
C ALA A 75 -41.97 1.76 -42.23
N GLY A 76 -42.82 2.69 -41.75
CA GLY A 76 -44.23 2.85 -42.13
C GLY A 76 -45.06 3.61 -41.07
N ALA A 77 -45.97 4.51 -41.47
CA ALA A 77 -46.71 5.40 -40.56
C ALA A 77 -48.20 5.60 -40.92
N GLU A 78 -48.97 6.07 -39.93
CA GLU A 78 -50.34 6.64 -39.99
C GLU A 78 -51.54 5.79 -40.48
N GLY A 79 -52.72 6.05 -39.89
CA GLY A 79 -54.01 5.46 -40.29
C GLY A 79 -55.15 5.78 -39.29
N LYS A 80 -56.09 6.67 -39.66
CA LYS A 80 -57.14 7.21 -38.77
C LYS A 80 -58.53 6.57 -38.95
N ALA A 81 -59.29 6.53 -37.83
CA ALA A 81 -60.77 6.50 -37.74
C ALA A 81 -61.49 5.21 -38.22
N ALA A 82 -62.73 4.90 -37.81
CA ALA A 82 -63.77 5.71 -37.17
C ALA A 82 -64.67 4.95 -36.16
N ALA A 83 -65.51 5.69 -35.42
CA ALA A 83 -66.61 5.21 -34.55
C ALA A 83 -67.97 5.32 -35.32
N PRO A 84 -69.19 5.13 -34.73
CA PRO A 84 -69.63 4.95 -33.33
C PRO A 84 -70.50 3.65 -33.17
N ALA A 85 -71.52 3.43 -32.31
CA ALA A 85 -72.35 4.28 -31.45
C ALA A 85 -73.21 3.50 -30.39
N LYS A 86 -73.95 4.27 -29.57
CA LYS A 86 -75.17 3.96 -28.78
C LYS A 86 -75.07 3.26 -27.41
N THR A 87 -75.36 4.09 -26.40
CA THR A 87 -75.91 3.88 -25.04
C THR A 87 -77.38 3.34 -25.07
N PRO A 88 -78.06 2.96 -23.94
CA PRO A 88 -78.02 3.56 -22.59
C PRO A 88 -77.94 2.61 -21.37
N ALA A 89 -77.93 3.21 -20.17
CA ALA A 89 -77.88 2.56 -18.85
C ALA A 89 -79.27 2.22 -18.28
N PRO A 90 -79.35 1.53 -17.12
CA PRO A 90 -79.52 2.29 -15.87
C PRO A 90 -78.66 1.79 -14.67
N ALA A 91 -78.76 2.51 -13.55
CA ALA A 91 -78.19 2.20 -12.23
C ALA A 91 -79.33 1.77 -11.25
N PRO A 92 -79.13 1.50 -9.93
CA PRO A 92 -77.88 1.56 -9.13
C PRO A 92 -77.63 0.39 -8.14
N ALA A 93 -76.40 0.29 -7.64
CA ALA A 93 -76.05 -0.31 -6.35
C ALA A 93 -74.70 0.25 -5.87
N ALA A 94 -74.45 0.32 -4.55
CA ALA A 94 -73.23 0.92 -4.00
C ALA A 94 -72.67 0.17 -2.79
N SER A 95 -71.35 0.00 -2.71
CA SER A 95 -70.61 -0.07 -1.44
C SER A 95 -69.09 0.10 -1.59
N ALA A 96 -68.46 0.65 -0.54
CA ALA A 96 -67.09 0.41 -0.09
C ALA A 96 -65.90 0.45 -1.09
N SER A 97 -65.47 1.65 -1.51
CA SER A 97 -64.05 1.89 -1.87
C SER A 97 -63.56 3.29 -1.47
N ALA A 98 -63.44 3.53 -0.16
CA ALA A 98 -63.02 4.83 0.39
C ALA A 98 -62.32 4.71 1.76
N LYS A 99 -61.34 3.80 1.92
CA LYS A 99 -60.60 3.67 3.20
C LYS A 99 -59.15 3.14 3.15
N ARG A 100 -58.54 2.97 1.97
CA ARG A 100 -57.19 2.35 1.84
C ARG A 100 -56.05 3.29 1.43
N THR A 101 -56.34 4.53 1.01
CA THR A 101 -55.35 5.50 0.52
C THR A 101 -54.86 6.52 1.55
N ALA A 102 -55.50 6.61 2.72
CA ALA A 102 -55.13 7.58 3.76
C ALA A 102 -53.94 7.13 4.65
N ALA A 103 -53.74 5.81 4.81
CA ALA A 103 -52.73 5.26 5.72
C ALA A 103 -51.27 5.48 5.27
N LYS A 104 -51.02 5.69 3.96
CA LYS A 104 -49.67 5.78 3.39
C LYS A 104 -49.07 7.21 3.41
N ARG A 105 -49.69 8.16 4.12
CA ARG A 105 -49.18 9.54 4.32
C ARG A 105 -48.97 9.95 5.79
N ALA A 106 -49.19 9.05 6.75
CA ALA A 106 -49.15 9.36 8.19
C ALA A 106 -47.88 8.85 8.92
N ARG A 107 -46.88 8.30 8.22
CA ARG A 107 -45.65 7.75 8.83
C ARG A 107 -44.35 8.50 8.47
N ALA A 108 -44.46 9.60 7.71
CA ALA A 108 -43.34 10.45 7.27
C ALA A 108 -43.35 11.85 7.92
N ALA A 109 -44.07 12.02 9.04
CA ALA A 109 -44.30 13.31 9.69
C ALA A 109 -44.24 13.20 11.22
N ALA A 110 -43.22 12.52 11.75
CA ALA A 110 -43.09 12.23 13.19
C ALA A 110 -41.64 12.14 13.70
N ARG A 111 -40.70 12.90 13.14
CA ARG A 111 -39.36 13.19 13.72
C ARG A 111 -38.64 14.31 12.95
N ALA A 112 -39.11 15.54 13.14
CA ALA A 112 -38.41 16.75 12.70
C ALA A 112 -38.60 17.86 13.75
N ASP A 113 -37.56 18.69 13.89
CA ASP A 113 -37.42 19.87 14.77
C ASP A 113 -37.47 19.66 16.29
N THR A 114 -36.28 19.72 16.91
CA THR A 114 -36.08 20.27 18.26
C THR A 114 -34.87 21.22 18.28
N ARG A 115 -34.95 22.33 17.56
CA ARG A 115 -34.08 23.50 17.79
C ARG A 115 -34.30 24.07 19.19
N THR A 116 -33.40 23.75 20.13
CA THR A 116 -33.35 24.42 21.43
C THR A 116 -31.96 24.98 21.75
N THR A 117 -31.79 26.28 21.52
CA THR A 117 -30.66 27.05 22.05
C THR A 117 -30.83 27.28 23.56
N THR A 118 -30.08 26.59 24.41
CA THR A 118 -30.10 26.79 25.88
C THR A 118 -28.76 27.28 26.41
N ARG A 119 -28.65 28.61 26.50
CA ARG A 119 -27.52 29.37 27.04
C ARG A 119 -27.31 29.08 28.54
N ARG A 120 -26.33 28.25 28.90
CA ARG A 120 -25.90 28.06 30.30
C ARG A 120 -24.77 29.02 30.69
N LYS A 121 -24.92 29.72 31.82
CA LYS A 121 -23.85 30.53 32.45
C LYS A 121 -22.88 29.63 33.24
N PRO A 122 -21.62 30.05 33.44
CA PRO A 122 -20.65 29.31 34.24
C PRO A 122 -20.89 29.48 35.75
N THR A 123 -20.36 28.53 36.53
CA THR A 123 -20.36 28.50 38.01
C THR A 123 -18.89 28.47 38.48
N PRO A 124 -18.50 29.22 39.53
CA PRO A 124 -17.10 29.62 39.73
C PRO A 124 -16.21 28.57 40.43
N PRO A 125 -14.87 28.69 40.32
CA PRO A 125 -13.93 27.85 41.05
C PRO A 125 -13.92 28.15 42.57
N ARG A 126 -13.85 27.10 43.38
CA ARG A 126 -13.36 27.15 44.78
C ARG A 126 -11.86 26.82 44.79
N GLY A 127 -11.10 27.36 45.74
CA GLY A 127 -9.68 27.01 45.88
C GLY A 127 -9.05 27.38 47.22
N LYS A 128 -7.90 26.75 47.48
CA LYS A 128 -6.98 26.93 48.64
C LYS A 128 -7.58 26.49 50.00
N ALA A 129 -6.80 26.05 51.00
CA ALA A 129 -5.35 25.96 51.19
C ALA A 129 -4.95 24.52 51.66
N ALA A 130 -3.76 24.13 52.15
CA ALA A 130 -2.64 24.86 52.78
C ALA A 130 -1.25 24.18 52.61
N LYS A 131 -0.21 24.72 53.26
CA LYS A 131 1.22 24.33 53.18
C LYS A 131 1.70 23.39 54.30
N ALA A 132 2.74 22.59 53.99
CA ALA A 132 4.01 22.41 54.74
C ALA A 132 4.98 21.70 53.77
N GLU A 133 6.14 22.23 53.33
CA GLU A 133 7.41 22.57 54.03
C GLU A 133 8.26 21.36 54.48
N GLY A 134 9.44 21.21 53.85
CA GLY A 134 10.45 20.17 54.08
C GLY A 134 11.46 20.05 52.91
N GLY A 135 12.73 20.42 53.13
CA GLY A 135 13.85 20.26 52.16
C GLY A 135 14.41 18.82 52.13
N VAL A 136 15.29 18.42 51.22
CA VAL A 136 16.68 18.90 50.97
C VAL A 136 17.10 18.48 49.53
N PRO A 137 18.05 19.17 48.84
CA PRO A 137 18.09 19.17 47.36
C PRO A 137 18.96 18.09 46.70
N ALA A 138 18.74 17.91 45.39
CA ALA A 138 19.68 17.23 44.48
C ALA A 138 20.84 18.16 44.07
N ALA A 139 22.00 17.58 43.75
CA ALA A 139 23.22 18.34 43.48
C ALA A 139 23.33 18.84 42.02
N GLU A 140 23.99 19.98 41.86
CA GLU A 140 24.37 20.53 40.55
C GLU A 140 25.56 19.76 39.95
N VAL A 141 25.60 19.64 38.61
CA VAL A 141 26.83 19.41 37.85
C VAL A 141 26.92 20.52 36.80
N THR A 142 27.78 21.49 37.05
CA THR A 142 27.96 22.66 36.19
C THR A 142 28.87 22.34 35.01
N THR A 143 28.43 22.68 33.79
CA THR A 143 29.31 22.74 32.61
C THR A 143 29.28 24.16 32.06
N VAL A 144 30.43 24.83 32.03
CA VAL A 144 30.51 26.25 31.66
C VAL A 144 30.56 26.40 30.15
N ILE A 145 29.65 27.19 29.59
CA ILE A 145 29.79 27.79 28.26
C ILE A 145 30.13 29.27 28.46
N VAL A 146 31.22 29.72 27.85
CA VAL A 146 31.65 31.13 27.91
C VAL A 146 31.02 31.88 26.76
N GLU A 147 30.05 32.73 27.07
CA GLU A 147 29.43 33.68 26.14
C GLU A 147 30.23 35.00 26.19
N ALA A 148 30.50 35.61 25.02
CA ALA A 148 31.36 36.78 24.89
C ALA A 148 30.70 37.85 24.00
N ASP A 149 30.00 38.77 24.64
CA ASP A 149 29.21 39.84 23.99
C ASP A 149 30.09 41.11 23.73
N PRO A 150 29.84 41.91 22.67
CA PRO A 150 30.79 42.91 22.17
C PRO A 150 30.48 44.35 22.61
N HIS A 151 31.51 45.18 22.88
CA HIS A 151 31.36 46.64 22.90
C HIS A 151 32.70 47.42 22.77
N PRO A 152 32.74 48.77 22.56
CA PRO A 152 33.18 49.30 21.26
C PRO A 152 34.33 50.34 21.30
N ALA A 153 34.74 50.83 20.13
CA ALA A 153 35.66 51.98 19.96
C ALA A 153 35.10 53.02 18.96
N ARG A 154 35.56 54.29 19.05
CA ARG A 154 34.99 55.44 18.33
C ARG A 154 35.96 56.07 17.29
N SER A 155 35.37 56.45 16.16
CA SER A 155 35.67 57.58 15.26
C SER A 155 36.96 58.42 15.41
N THR A 156 37.61 58.65 14.28
CA THR A 156 38.18 59.96 13.88
C THR A 156 37.83 60.25 12.40
N GLY A 157 37.95 61.51 11.96
CA GLY A 157 37.47 61.98 10.64
C GLY A 157 38.29 61.52 9.43
N GLY A 158 37.99 61.95 8.20
CA GLY A 158 36.94 62.89 7.78
C GLY A 158 37.39 63.70 6.55
N GLY A 159 36.49 63.92 5.60
CA GLY A 159 36.76 64.68 4.37
C GLY A 159 35.69 64.41 3.31
N ALA A 160 35.21 65.46 2.64
CA ALA A 160 34.18 65.38 1.61
C ALA A 160 34.64 66.16 0.36
N ILE A 161 34.39 65.59 -0.82
CA ILE A 161 34.46 66.27 -2.13
C ILE A 161 33.28 65.75 -2.97
N GLU A 162 32.70 66.63 -3.79
CA GLU A 162 31.52 66.37 -4.62
C GLU A 162 31.88 65.81 -6.00
N GLY A 163 30.88 65.20 -6.66
CA GLY A 163 30.69 65.36 -8.11
C GLY A 163 31.53 64.48 -9.06
N GLY A 164 30.90 63.46 -9.64
CA GLY A 164 31.38 62.75 -10.82
C GLY A 164 30.25 61.90 -11.41
N ALA A 165 30.01 62.02 -12.73
CA ALA A 165 28.96 61.27 -13.44
C ALA A 165 29.59 60.45 -14.57
N GLY A 166 29.01 59.28 -14.83
CA GLY A 166 29.51 58.26 -15.78
C GLY A 166 29.92 56.97 -15.05
N ASP A 167 29.76 55.77 -15.64
CA ASP A 167 29.00 55.43 -16.85
C ASP A 167 28.53 53.96 -16.76
N VAL A 168 27.74 53.47 -17.71
CA VAL A 168 27.10 52.15 -17.65
C VAL A 168 28.05 51.02 -18.09
N SER A 169 28.37 50.12 -17.17
CA SER A 169 28.70 48.72 -17.49
C SER A 169 28.46 47.83 -16.26
N ASP A 170 27.37 47.06 -16.27
CA ASP A 170 27.05 46.05 -15.25
C ASP A 170 26.96 44.67 -15.94
N GLY A 171 27.50 43.64 -15.28
CA GLY A 171 27.51 42.25 -15.75
C GLY A 171 28.70 41.79 -16.61
N ASP A 172 29.65 41.06 -16.01
CA ASP A 172 30.32 39.90 -16.64
C ASP A 172 30.95 38.88 -15.64
N GLU A 173 30.89 39.10 -14.31
CA GLU A 173 31.59 38.21 -13.35
C GLU A 173 31.06 36.76 -13.29
N GLY A 174 29.84 36.50 -13.77
CA GLY A 174 29.26 35.16 -13.82
C GLY A 174 29.82 34.27 -14.94
N SER A 175 30.20 34.84 -16.09
CA SER A 175 30.60 34.06 -17.27
C SER A 175 31.96 33.37 -17.09
N ALA A 176 32.89 34.04 -16.40
CA ALA A 176 34.28 33.61 -16.22
C ALA A 176 34.42 32.28 -15.46
N GLY A 177 33.61 32.06 -14.42
CA GLY A 177 33.65 30.82 -13.64
C GLY A 177 33.20 29.60 -14.46
N THR A 178 32.12 29.77 -15.23
CA THR A 178 31.58 28.72 -16.11
C THR A 178 32.53 28.41 -17.26
N LEU A 179 33.15 29.42 -17.88
CA LEU A 179 34.17 29.23 -18.91
C LEU A 179 35.39 28.44 -18.39
N ALA A 180 35.91 28.79 -17.21
CA ALA A 180 37.06 28.10 -16.62
C ALA A 180 36.80 26.62 -16.31
N PHE A 181 35.57 26.28 -15.84
CA PHE A 181 35.16 24.88 -15.65
C PHE A 181 35.08 24.11 -16.98
N LEU A 182 34.51 24.73 -18.02
CA LEU A 182 34.33 24.09 -19.33
C LEU A 182 35.66 23.85 -20.06
N GLU A 183 36.59 24.80 -20.00
CA GLU A 183 37.93 24.65 -20.58
C GLU A 183 38.76 23.56 -19.86
N ALA A 184 38.61 23.42 -18.54
CA ALA A 184 39.22 22.34 -17.77
C ALA A 184 38.60 20.95 -18.03
N ALA A 185 37.28 20.88 -18.29
CA ALA A 185 36.56 19.62 -18.50
C ALA A 185 36.64 19.09 -19.94
N PHE A 186 36.66 19.98 -20.94
CA PHE A 186 36.55 19.62 -22.36
C PHE A 186 37.69 20.16 -23.24
N GLY A 187 38.65 20.89 -22.67
CA GLY A 187 39.83 21.40 -23.38
C GLY A 187 39.58 22.68 -24.19
N PRO A 188 40.66 23.42 -24.52
CA PRO A 188 40.57 24.70 -25.21
C PRO A 188 40.01 24.55 -26.63
N ASN A 189 39.06 25.43 -26.98
CA ASN A 189 38.28 25.49 -28.23
C ASN A 189 37.09 24.52 -28.35
N SER A 190 36.68 23.81 -27.29
CA SER A 190 35.46 23.00 -27.29
C SER A 190 34.19 23.86 -27.34
N ARG A 191 33.70 24.13 -28.56
CA ARG A 191 32.39 24.76 -28.80
C ARG A 191 31.27 23.79 -28.43
N LEU A 192 30.69 23.98 -27.24
CA LEU A 192 29.43 23.33 -26.89
C LEU A 192 28.32 23.75 -27.87
N PRO A 193 27.33 22.89 -28.15
CA PRO A 193 26.12 23.30 -28.89
C PRO A 193 25.42 24.48 -28.19
N GLU A 194 24.85 25.42 -28.94
CA GLU A 194 24.13 26.58 -28.38
C GLU A 194 23.02 26.16 -27.40
N LYS A 195 22.37 25.03 -27.71
CA LYS A 195 21.38 24.37 -26.86
C LYS A 195 21.93 23.98 -25.48
N MET A 196 23.20 23.55 -25.40
CA MET A 196 23.84 23.17 -24.15
C MET A 196 24.13 24.40 -23.27
N VAL A 197 24.45 25.56 -23.87
CA VAL A 197 24.59 26.84 -23.15
C VAL A 197 23.24 27.29 -22.56
N GLN A 198 22.17 27.28 -23.37
CA GLN A 198 20.81 27.58 -22.91
C GLN A 198 20.34 26.62 -21.80
N ASN A 199 20.79 25.36 -21.84
CA ASN A 199 20.50 24.37 -20.81
C ASN A 199 21.26 24.63 -19.50
N ILE A 200 22.45 25.24 -19.53
CA ILE A 200 23.19 25.68 -18.33
C ILE A 200 22.47 26.86 -17.64
N GLU A 201 22.07 27.90 -18.40
CA GLU A 201 21.32 29.04 -17.87
C GLU A 201 20.02 28.61 -17.16
N ARG A 202 19.31 27.64 -17.73
CA ARG A 202 18.12 27.03 -17.11
C ARG A 202 18.46 26.30 -15.81
N ILE A 203 19.57 25.58 -15.75
CA ILE A 203 20.01 24.86 -14.55
C ILE A 203 20.29 25.83 -13.39
N GLU A 204 20.90 27.00 -13.66
CA GLU A 204 21.12 28.02 -12.63
C GLU A 204 19.79 28.55 -12.06
N SER A 205 18.86 28.95 -12.93
CA SER A 205 17.53 29.44 -12.53
C SER A 205 16.73 28.40 -11.74
N LEU A 206 16.77 27.13 -12.16
CA LEU A 206 16.14 26.02 -11.45
C LEU A 206 16.82 25.71 -10.11
N THR A 207 18.14 25.84 -10.03
CA THR A 207 18.89 25.65 -8.77
C THR A 207 18.53 26.72 -7.74
N GLN A 208 18.36 27.98 -8.15
CA GLN A 208 17.86 29.05 -7.27
C GLN A 208 16.45 28.74 -6.73
N ARG A 209 15.55 28.24 -7.60
CA ARG A 209 14.21 27.78 -7.18
C ARG A 209 14.28 26.61 -6.21
N LEU A 210 15.15 25.62 -6.46
CA LEU A 210 15.33 24.46 -5.58
C LEU A 210 15.77 24.90 -4.17
N ILE A 211 16.76 25.79 -4.08
CA ILE A 211 17.25 26.36 -2.80
C ILE A 211 16.11 27.12 -2.09
N SER A 212 15.35 27.93 -2.83
CA SER A 212 14.20 28.68 -2.29
C SER A 212 13.06 27.77 -1.80
N ALA A 213 12.81 26.64 -2.46
CA ALA A 213 11.80 25.68 -2.05
C ALA A 213 12.26 24.87 -0.82
N LEU A 214 13.52 24.41 -0.80
CA LEU A 214 14.11 23.68 0.33
C LEU A 214 14.14 24.52 1.62
N SER A 215 14.31 25.84 1.53
CA SER A 215 14.30 26.71 2.72
C SER A 215 12.94 26.83 3.42
N GLN A 216 11.85 26.38 2.77
CA GLN A 216 10.50 26.35 3.36
C GLN A 216 10.24 25.09 4.21
N ARG A 217 11.16 24.11 4.19
CA ARG A 217 11.04 22.83 4.89
C ARG A 217 10.93 23.02 6.40
N ARG A 218 9.77 22.67 6.96
CA ARG A 218 9.52 22.77 8.41
C ARG A 218 10.22 21.64 9.17
N PRO A 219 10.89 21.91 10.31
CA PRO A 219 11.41 20.85 11.17
C PRO A 219 10.25 20.02 11.76
N LYS A 220 10.47 18.70 11.85
CA LYS A 220 9.54 17.69 12.39
C LYS A 220 10.18 16.99 13.60
N ASN A 221 9.42 16.20 14.35
CA ASN A 221 9.96 15.43 15.48
C ASN A 221 11.00 14.41 14.99
N PRO A 222 12.28 14.45 15.45
CA PRO A 222 13.32 13.51 15.02
C PRO A 222 12.95 12.03 15.22
N GLY A 223 12.13 11.71 16.23
CA GLY A 223 11.67 10.34 16.52
C GLY A 223 10.76 9.71 15.45
N VAL A 224 10.42 10.45 14.38
CA VAL A 224 9.72 9.91 13.19
C VAL A 224 10.55 10.07 11.90
N GLU A 225 11.78 10.60 11.99
CA GLU A 225 12.71 10.69 10.85
C GLU A 225 13.83 9.62 10.89
N ALA A 226 14.10 9.04 12.06
CA ALA A 226 15.10 7.99 12.29
C ALA A 226 14.65 7.03 13.41
N PRO A 227 15.18 5.79 13.50
CA PRO A 227 14.99 4.95 14.68
C PRO A 227 15.58 5.59 15.94
N GLY A 228 15.09 5.19 17.12
CA GLY A 228 15.52 5.75 18.39
C GLY A 228 17.00 5.49 18.72
N PRO A 229 17.60 6.30 19.61
CA PRO A 229 18.99 6.13 20.04
C PRO A 229 19.26 4.75 20.65
N ASP A 230 18.24 4.12 21.23
CA ASP A 230 18.33 2.79 21.84
C ASP A 230 18.64 1.69 20.81
N LEU A 231 18.13 1.77 19.57
CA LEU A 231 18.49 0.80 18.53
C LEU A 231 19.96 0.92 18.14
N PHE A 232 20.49 2.14 18.06
CA PHE A 232 21.92 2.38 17.82
C PHE A 232 22.78 1.91 19.00
N ALA A 233 22.30 2.08 20.24
CA ALA A 233 22.96 1.58 21.44
C ALA A 233 22.98 0.03 21.48
N THR A 234 21.87 -0.63 21.15
CA THR A 234 21.79 -2.10 21.02
C THR A 234 22.71 -2.62 19.92
N ALA A 235 22.74 -1.98 18.74
CA ALA A 235 23.63 -2.36 17.66
C ALA A 235 25.12 -2.16 18.03
N ALA A 236 25.47 -1.05 18.68
CA ALA A 236 26.83 -0.80 19.17
C ALA A 236 27.24 -1.78 20.29
N SER A 237 26.32 -2.12 21.19
CA SER A 237 26.52 -3.13 22.23
C SER A 237 26.79 -4.52 21.63
N ALA A 238 25.96 -4.96 20.69
CA ALA A 238 26.15 -6.22 19.98
C ALA A 238 27.46 -6.26 19.17
N TRP A 239 27.87 -5.13 18.57
CA TRP A 239 29.16 -5.01 17.88
C TRP A 239 30.34 -5.10 18.86
N VAL A 240 30.31 -4.39 19.98
CA VAL A 240 31.36 -4.47 21.02
C VAL A 240 31.43 -5.89 21.62
N LYS A 241 30.29 -6.55 21.82
CA LYS A 241 30.24 -7.96 22.24
C LYS A 241 30.90 -8.88 21.20
N LEU A 242 30.57 -8.73 19.92
CA LEU A 242 31.19 -9.51 18.83
C LEU A 242 32.72 -9.30 18.77
N VAL A 243 33.19 -8.07 18.98
CA VAL A 243 34.64 -7.74 19.07
C VAL A 243 35.30 -8.39 20.28
N ALA A 244 34.64 -8.44 21.43
CA ALA A 244 35.20 -8.98 22.67
C ALA A 244 35.17 -10.51 22.75
N GLU A 245 34.11 -11.15 22.24
CA GLU A 245 33.88 -12.59 22.37
C GLU A 245 34.30 -13.40 21.14
N GLN A 246 34.33 -12.80 19.94
CA GLN A 246 34.62 -13.49 18.67
C GLN A 246 35.59 -12.69 17.76
N PRO A 247 36.73 -12.18 18.28
CA PRO A 247 37.67 -11.34 17.52
C PRO A 247 38.22 -12.05 16.27
N GLU A 248 38.38 -13.38 16.32
CA GLU A 248 38.81 -14.19 15.17
C GLU A 248 37.82 -14.14 14.00
N ARG A 249 36.50 -14.07 14.25
CA ARG A 249 35.48 -13.94 13.19
C ARG A 249 35.43 -12.53 12.58
N ILE A 250 35.93 -11.53 13.29
CA ILE A 250 36.12 -10.17 12.74
C ILE A 250 37.42 -10.09 11.95
N MET A 251 38.51 -10.69 12.45
CA MET A 251 39.77 -10.80 11.70
C MET A 251 39.60 -11.59 10.41
N GLU A 252 38.93 -12.74 10.44
CA GLU A 252 38.59 -13.55 9.27
C GLU A 252 37.83 -12.74 8.23
N ARG A 253 36.84 -11.93 8.64
CA ARG A 253 36.07 -11.08 7.73
C ARG A 253 36.82 -9.86 7.22
N GLN A 254 37.66 -9.23 8.03
CA GLN A 254 38.56 -8.19 7.53
C GLN A 254 39.53 -8.77 6.50
N VAL A 255 40.08 -9.97 6.74
CA VAL A 255 40.95 -10.68 5.79
C VAL A 255 40.18 -11.09 4.53
N SER A 256 38.93 -11.55 4.62
CA SER A 256 38.11 -11.86 3.43
C SER A 256 37.78 -10.61 2.64
N TYR A 257 37.27 -9.55 3.28
CA TYR A 257 36.91 -8.28 2.64
C TYR A 257 38.12 -7.59 1.99
N TRP A 258 39.25 -7.49 2.71
CA TRP A 258 40.48 -6.93 2.14
C TRP A 258 41.06 -7.88 1.08
N GLY A 259 40.94 -9.19 1.23
CA GLY A 259 41.36 -10.17 0.22
C GLY A 259 40.56 -10.03 -1.08
N GLU A 260 39.24 -9.96 -1.00
CA GLU A 260 38.32 -9.73 -2.14
C GLU A 260 38.57 -8.36 -2.78
N THR A 261 38.70 -7.30 -1.98
CA THR A 261 38.94 -5.93 -2.47
C THR A 261 40.32 -5.77 -3.12
N LEU A 262 41.38 -6.27 -2.49
CA LEU A 262 42.75 -6.24 -3.05
C LEU A 262 42.86 -7.12 -4.30
N ARG A 263 42.16 -8.26 -4.32
CA ARG A 263 42.08 -9.12 -5.51
C ARG A 263 41.35 -8.43 -6.65
N HIS A 264 40.20 -7.82 -6.41
CA HIS A 264 39.43 -7.05 -7.40
C HIS A 264 40.25 -5.87 -7.96
N PHE A 265 40.95 -5.14 -7.09
CA PHE A 265 41.87 -4.07 -7.49
C PHE A 265 43.06 -4.59 -8.32
N ALA A 266 43.68 -5.71 -7.92
CA ALA A 266 44.78 -6.32 -8.65
C ALA A 266 44.35 -6.91 -10.01
N GLU A 267 43.15 -7.50 -10.10
CA GLU A 267 42.56 -7.98 -11.35
C GLU A 267 42.28 -6.81 -12.30
N ALA A 268 41.71 -5.70 -11.82
CA ALA A 268 41.48 -4.49 -12.59
C ALA A 268 42.80 -3.82 -13.05
N GLN A 269 43.79 -3.70 -12.16
CA GLN A 269 45.11 -3.16 -12.50
C GLN A 269 45.83 -4.04 -13.53
N ALA A 270 45.74 -5.37 -13.39
CA ALA A 270 46.32 -6.30 -14.35
C ALA A 270 45.64 -6.23 -15.74
N GLN A 271 44.32 -6.00 -15.81
CA GLN A 271 43.62 -5.77 -17.08
C GLN A 271 44.06 -4.46 -17.74
N LEU A 272 44.15 -3.37 -16.96
CA LEU A 272 44.61 -2.06 -17.43
C LEU A 272 46.04 -2.12 -17.98
N VAL A 273 46.97 -2.76 -17.25
CA VAL A 273 48.37 -2.95 -17.68
C VAL A 273 48.49 -3.86 -18.91
N ARG A 274 47.54 -4.77 -19.13
CA ARG A 274 47.46 -5.61 -20.34
C ARG A 274 46.76 -4.93 -21.52
N GLY A 275 46.28 -3.69 -21.36
CA GLY A 275 45.51 -2.97 -22.39
C GLY A 275 44.14 -3.59 -22.71
N SER A 276 43.63 -4.49 -21.86
CA SER A 276 42.40 -5.23 -22.12
C SER A 276 41.19 -4.48 -21.56
N LEU A 277 40.52 -3.69 -22.40
CA LEU A 277 39.29 -2.95 -22.04
C LEU A 277 38.04 -3.84 -21.91
N THR A 278 38.24 -5.13 -21.66
CA THR A 278 37.20 -6.16 -21.50
C THR A 278 36.94 -6.41 -20.02
N ALA A 279 35.76 -6.04 -19.54
CA ALA A 279 35.37 -6.36 -18.17
C ALA A 279 35.33 -7.88 -17.90
N PRO A 280 35.67 -8.33 -16.68
CA PRO A 280 35.67 -9.75 -16.31
C PRO A 280 34.25 -10.35 -16.22
N PRO A 281 34.08 -11.65 -16.50
CA PRO A 281 32.77 -12.31 -16.48
C PRO A 281 32.10 -12.23 -15.10
N ASP A 282 30.79 -12.04 -15.10
CA ASP A 282 30.01 -11.78 -13.88
C ASP A 282 29.52 -13.10 -13.27
N GLU A 283 29.91 -13.37 -12.02
CA GLU A 283 29.58 -14.61 -11.29
C GLU A 283 28.54 -14.39 -10.18
N GLY A 284 28.05 -13.15 -10.01
CA GLY A 284 27.07 -12.78 -8.98
C GLY A 284 25.60 -13.00 -9.40
N PRO A 285 24.66 -12.95 -8.44
CA PRO A 285 23.23 -13.00 -8.73
C PRO A 285 22.78 -11.78 -9.56
N THR A 286 21.85 -12.01 -10.48
CA THR A 286 21.33 -10.99 -11.41
C THR A 286 20.38 -10.00 -10.73
N ASP A 287 20.93 -8.88 -10.25
CA ASP A 287 20.17 -7.71 -9.82
C ASP A 287 19.73 -6.85 -11.03
N ARG A 288 18.42 -6.59 -11.12
CA ARG A 288 17.75 -5.84 -12.20
C ARG A 288 18.23 -4.38 -12.32
N ARG A 289 18.78 -3.77 -11.26
CA ARG A 289 19.38 -2.43 -11.29
C ARG A 289 20.54 -2.34 -12.29
N PHE A 290 21.30 -3.42 -12.45
CA PHE A 290 22.49 -3.46 -13.32
C PHE A 290 22.16 -4.09 -14.69
N SER A 291 21.01 -3.72 -15.28
CA SER A 291 20.50 -4.31 -16.53
C SER A 291 21.02 -3.64 -17.81
N ASN A 292 21.59 -2.44 -17.73
CA ASN A 292 22.31 -1.82 -18.86
C ASN A 292 23.58 -2.66 -19.21
N PRO A 293 23.83 -2.98 -20.50
CA PRO A 293 24.98 -3.77 -20.90
C PRO A 293 26.35 -3.23 -20.44
N LEU A 294 26.50 -1.90 -20.28
CA LEU A 294 27.76 -1.28 -19.84
C LEU A 294 28.20 -1.77 -18.46
N TRP A 295 27.29 -2.22 -17.59
CA TRP A 295 27.63 -2.84 -16.30
C TRP A 295 28.39 -4.18 -16.44
N GLN A 296 28.26 -4.85 -17.59
CA GLN A 296 28.94 -6.12 -17.90
C GLN A 296 30.09 -5.95 -18.89
N THR A 297 30.07 -4.94 -19.76
CA THR A 297 31.07 -4.78 -20.82
C THR A 297 32.14 -3.73 -20.52
N HIS A 298 31.81 -2.65 -19.82
CA HIS A 298 32.71 -1.51 -19.64
C HIS A 298 33.49 -1.60 -18.32
N PRO A 299 34.84 -1.56 -18.32
CA PRO A 299 35.66 -1.81 -17.14
C PRO A 299 35.33 -0.94 -15.91
N PHE A 300 35.07 0.36 -16.11
CA PHE A 300 34.76 1.29 -15.01
C PHE A 300 33.43 0.96 -14.31
N PHE A 301 32.36 0.74 -15.07
CA PHE A 301 31.05 0.41 -14.51
C PHE A 301 31.05 -0.97 -13.87
N ASN A 302 31.71 -1.96 -14.50
CA ASN A 302 31.88 -3.29 -13.91
C ASN A 302 32.70 -3.27 -12.61
N PHE A 303 33.80 -2.49 -12.56
CA PHE A 303 34.61 -2.32 -11.36
C PHE A 303 33.79 -1.74 -10.20
N ILE A 304 33.01 -0.69 -10.46
CA ILE A 304 32.16 -0.04 -9.46
C ILE A 304 31.04 -0.97 -9.00
N LYS A 305 30.36 -1.66 -9.92
CA LYS A 305 29.33 -2.66 -9.59
C LYS A 305 29.89 -3.77 -8.68
N ARG A 306 31.03 -4.36 -9.04
CA ARG A 306 31.67 -5.43 -8.27
C ARG A 306 32.10 -4.95 -6.87
N GLN A 307 32.68 -3.76 -6.75
CA GLN A 307 33.04 -3.22 -5.43
C GLN A 307 31.80 -2.95 -4.58
N TYR A 308 30.71 -2.44 -5.18
CA TYR A 308 29.42 -2.32 -4.50
C TYR A 308 28.89 -3.67 -4.01
N GLN A 309 28.93 -4.72 -4.84
CA GLN A 309 28.50 -6.07 -4.46
C GLN A 309 29.34 -6.65 -3.31
N ILE A 310 30.68 -6.52 -3.35
CA ILE A 310 31.58 -6.93 -2.26
C ILE A 310 31.22 -6.19 -0.96
N ASN A 311 31.02 -4.86 -1.03
CA ASN A 311 30.66 -4.05 0.13
C ASN A 311 29.28 -4.43 0.69
N ALA A 312 28.28 -4.66 -0.17
CA ALA A 312 26.93 -5.05 0.19
C ALA A 312 26.91 -6.42 0.90
N ASP A 313 27.59 -7.41 0.32
CA ASP A 313 27.74 -8.74 0.91
C ASP A 313 28.47 -8.69 2.27
N ALA A 314 29.53 -7.89 2.38
CA ALA A 314 30.25 -7.69 3.63
C ALA A 314 29.37 -7.05 4.71
N MET A 315 28.55 -6.05 4.35
CA MET A 315 27.59 -5.43 5.26
C MET A 315 26.47 -6.38 5.70
N LEU A 316 25.90 -7.18 4.78
CA LEU A 316 24.87 -8.17 5.13
C LEU A 316 25.43 -9.26 6.05
N LYS A 317 26.63 -9.80 5.74
CA LYS A 317 27.33 -10.76 6.61
C LYS A 317 27.61 -10.15 7.99
N ALA A 318 28.05 -8.89 8.05
CA ALA A 318 28.28 -8.18 9.31
C ALA A 318 27.01 -8.02 10.16
N ALA A 319 25.86 -7.76 9.53
CA ALA A 319 24.58 -7.59 10.22
C ALA A 319 24.00 -8.93 10.74
N SER A 320 23.91 -9.95 9.90
CA SER A 320 23.27 -11.23 10.26
C SER A 320 24.04 -12.03 11.34
N ASP A 321 25.34 -11.80 11.48
CA ASP A 321 26.17 -12.44 12.52
C ASP A 321 26.20 -11.72 13.87
N LEU A 322 25.51 -10.59 14.02
CA LEU A 322 25.39 -9.95 15.34
C LEU A 322 24.58 -10.84 16.28
N ASP A 323 25.14 -11.11 17.46
CA ASP A 323 24.47 -11.86 18.53
C ASP A 323 23.48 -10.96 19.29
N VAL A 324 22.45 -10.53 18.57
CA VAL A 324 21.27 -9.84 19.11
C VAL A 324 20.35 -10.88 19.74
N THR A 325 20.02 -10.72 21.02
CA THR A 325 19.12 -11.64 21.73
C THR A 325 17.68 -11.53 21.22
N GLU A 326 17.22 -10.31 20.96
CA GLU A 326 15.85 -10.05 20.50
C GLU A 326 15.67 -10.24 19.00
N MET A 327 14.67 -11.04 18.62
CA MET A 327 14.35 -11.33 17.23
C MET A 327 13.89 -10.08 16.46
N ASN A 328 13.19 -9.17 17.13
CA ASN A 328 12.73 -7.91 16.53
C ASN A 328 13.89 -6.99 16.18
N ASP A 329 14.86 -6.81 17.09
CA ASP A 329 16.02 -5.95 16.80
C ASP A 329 16.96 -6.58 15.77
N ARG A 330 17.10 -7.92 15.70
CA ARG A 330 17.78 -8.57 14.56
C ARG A 330 17.08 -8.24 13.23
N ARG A 331 15.75 -8.41 13.15
CA ARG A 331 14.95 -8.05 11.95
C ARG A 331 15.13 -6.57 11.57
N ARG A 332 15.13 -5.66 12.56
CA ARG A 332 15.38 -4.21 12.34
C ARG A 332 16.77 -3.96 11.77
N ILE A 333 17.81 -4.49 12.39
CA ILE A 333 19.21 -4.27 11.98
C ILE A 333 19.42 -4.78 10.55
N GLU A 334 19.01 -6.01 10.22
CA GLU A 334 19.11 -6.54 8.85
C GLU A 334 18.33 -5.69 7.83
N TRP A 335 17.16 -5.18 8.19
CA TRP A 335 16.36 -4.32 7.32
C TRP A 335 17.03 -2.94 7.11
N PHE A 336 17.50 -2.28 8.17
CA PHE A 336 18.24 -1.00 8.07
C PHE A 336 19.54 -1.17 7.26
N THR A 337 20.27 -2.29 7.43
CA THR A 337 21.44 -2.60 6.61
C THR A 337 21.09 -2.69 5.13
N ARG A 338 19.96 -3.32 4.77
CA ARG A 338 19.47 -3.37 3.37
C ARG A 338 19.15 -1.96 2.84
N GLN A 339 18.47 -1.12 3.61
CA GLN A 339 18.20 0.27 3.19
C GLN A 339 19.48 1.09 2.95
N MET A 340 20.52 0.93 3.79
CA MET A 340 21.82 1.58 3.58
C MET A 340 22.51 1.09 2.29
N ILE A 341 22.48 -0.23 2.04
CA ILE A 341 23.01 -0.83 0.80
C ILE A 341 22.25 -0.32 -0.43
N ASP A 342 20.93 -0.24 -0.36
CA ASP A 342 20.08 0.23 -1.47
C ASP A 342 20.27 1.72 -1.75
N MET A 343 20.48 2.54 -0.71
CA MET A 343 20.86 3.96 -0.83
C MET A 343 22.23 4.14 -1.51
N MET A 344 23.21 3.29 -1.19
CA MET A 344 24.57 3.35 -1.76
C MET A 344 24.70 2.67 -3.14
N ALA A 345 23.60 2.24 -3.76
CA ALA A 345 23.65 1.62 -5.09
C ALA A 345 24.20 2.59 -6.15
N PRO A 346 25.23 2.21 -6.95
CA PRO A 346 25.84 3.06 -7.97
C PRO A 346 24.87 3.61 -9.04
N THR A 347 23.70 3.00 -9.21
CA THR A 347 22.60 3.50 -10.05
C THR A 347 22.00 4.82 -9.56
N ASN A 348 22.16 5.17 -8.28
CA ASN A 348 21.50 6.32 -7.67
C ASN A 348 22.23 7.64 -7.93
N PHE A 349 23.43 7.61 -8.53
CA PHE A 349 24.31 8.77 -8.71
C PHE A 349 24.64 8.97 -10.20
N LEU A 350 24.53 10.21 -10.69
CA LEU A 350 24.70 10.53 -12.12
C LEU A 350 26.09 10.14 -12.67
N ALA A 351 27.16 10.37 -11.91
CA ALA A 351 28.53 10.07 -12.33
C ALA A 351 28.82 8.55 -12.49
N THR A 352 27.97 7.68 -11.95
CA THR A 352 28.15 6.22 -11.97
C THR A 352 26.99 5.47 -12.63
N ASN A 353 25.95 6.15 -13.10
CA ASN A 353 24.80 5.56 -13.76
C ASN A 353 24.97 5.63 -15.30
N PRO A 354 25.20 4.51 -16.01
CA PRO A 354 25.40 4.51 -17.46
C PRO A 354 24.16 4.98 -18.21
N ASP A 355 22.95 4.53 -17.83
CA ASP A 355 21.69 4.89 -18.48
C ASP A 355 21.46 6.42 -18.47
N ALA A 356 21.80 7.08 -17.36
CA ALA A 356 21.69 8.53 -17.23
C ALA A 356 22.76 9.30 -18.01
N LEU A 357 24.00 8.78 -18.07
CA LEU A 357 25.07 9.38 -18.86
C LEU A 357 24.81 9.22 -20.38
N GLU A 358 24.40 8.03 -20.83
CA GLU A 358 23.96 7.78 -22.21
C GLU A 358 22.77 8.69 -22.58
N LYS A 359 21.78 8.84 -21.69
CA LYS A 359 20.63 9.72 -21.90
C LYS A 359 21.00 11.20 -21.96
N ALA A 360 21.91 11.67 -21.09
CA ALA A 360 22.37 13.05 -21.09
C ALA A 360 23.13 13.39 -22.37
N LEU A 361 24.04 12.51 -22.81
CA LEU A 361 24.77 12.66 -24.08
C LEU A 361 23.81 12.62 -25.28
N ALA A 362 22.92 11.63 -25.36
CA ALA A 362 21.98 11.46 -26.46
C ALA A 362 20.87 12.54 -26.52
N THR A 363 20.81 13.45 -25.55
CA THR A 363 19.83 14.56 -25.53
C THR A 363 20.46 15.95 -25.42
N GLU A 364 21.80 16.07 -25.46
CA GLU A 364 22.54 17.33 -25.28
C GLU A 364 22.17 18.03 -23.95
N GLY A 365 22.13 17.24 -22.86
CA GLY A 365 21.81 17.70 -21.50
C GLY A 365 20.32 17.94 -21.21
N GLU A 366 19.43 17.87 -22.20
CA GLU A 366 17.99 18.12 -22.03
C GLU A 366 17.34 17.24 -20.96
N SER A 367 17.77 15.97 -20.84
CA SER A 367 17.27 15.05 -19.80
C SER A 367 17.60 15.53 -18.38
N LEU A 368 18.74 16.19 -18.20
CA LEU A 368 19.16 16.73 -16.90
C LEU A 368 18.42 18.03 -16.56
N VAL A 369 18.17 18.90 -17.54
CA VAL A 369 17.32 20.09 -17.36
C VAL A 369 15.91 19.67 -16.95
N ARG A 370 15.27 18.79 -17.73
CA ARG A 370 13.94 18.24 -17.40
C ARG A 370 13.92 17.48 -16.08
N GLY A 371 15.03 16.82 -15.74
CA GLY A 371 15.20 16.14 -14.46
C GLY A 371 15.22 17.10 -13.27
N LEU A 372 15.89 18.24 -13.42
CA LEU A 372 15.90 19.31 -12.43
C LEU A 372 14.57 20.07 -12.39
N GLU A 373 13.88 20.28 -13.52
CA GLU A 373 12.50 20.80 -13.54
C GLU A 373 11.53 19.87 -12.78
N ASN A 374 11.66 18.56 -12.98
CA ASN A 374 10.91 17.55 -12.23
C ASN A 374 11.18 17.65 -10.71
N LEU A 375 12.46 17.74 -10.31
CA LEU A 375 12.87 17.86 -8.92
C LEU A 375 12.37 19.16 -8.26
N VAL A 376 12.55 20.30 -8.93
CA VAL A 376 12.08 21.62 -8.46
C VAL A 376 10.57 21.60 -8.25
N ARG A 377 9.79 21.17 -9.25
CA ARG A 377 8.33 21.07 -9.14
C ARG A 377 7.91 20.15 -8.00
N ASP A 378 8.56 19.00 -7.86
CA ASP A 378 8.21 18.02 -6.84
C ASP A 378 8.50 18.58 -5.43
N VAL A 379 9.63 19.25 -5.19
CA VAL A 379 9.96 19.91 -3.91
C VAL A 379 9.07 21.13 -3.62
N GLU A 380 8.81 21.99 -4.62
CA GLU A 380 7.85 23.11 -4.51
C GLU A 380 6.45 22.59 -4.12
N SER A 381 5.97 21.52 -4.76
CA SER A 381 4.63 20.97 -4.54
C SER A 381 4.42 20.29 -3.18
N HIS A 382 5.50 19.97 -2.46
CA HIS A 382 5.47 19.35 -1.13
C HIS A 382 6.03 20.28 -0.02
N GLY A 383 6.22 21.57 -0.30
CA GLY A 383 6.61 22.56 0.71
C GLY A 383 8.04 22.37 1.26
N GLY A 384 8.98 22.04 0.37
CA GLY A 384 10.40 21.84 0.72
C GLY A 384 10.78 20.40 1.08
N GLU A 385 9.83 19.45 1.06
CA GLU A 385 10.10 18.02 1.23
C GLU A 385 10.39 17.35 -0.12
N MET A 386 11.43 16.52 -0.19
CA MET A 386 11.82 15.82 -1.43
C MET A 386 11.05 14.50 -1.59
N ILE A 387 9.81 14.59 -2.09
CA ILE A 387 8.93 13.45 -2.37
C ILE A 387 8.70 13.34 -3.88
N VAL A 388 9.09 12.22 -4.49
CA VAL A 388 9.03 12.01 -5.95
C VAL A 388 7.61 11.75 -6.45
N SER A 389 7.20 12.45 -7.50
CA SER A 389 5.91 12.26 -8.15
C SER A 389 5.86 10.92 -8.90
N LEU A 390 5.11 9.95 -8.37
CA LEU A 390 4.94 8.62 -8.99
C LEU A 390 3.98 8.58 -10.19
N ALA A 391 3.18 9.63 -10.40
CA ALA A 391 2.24 9.76 -11.52
C ALA A 391 2.04 11.22 -11.93
N ASP A 392 1.59 11.45 -13.17
CA ASP A 392 1.15 12.77 -13.61
C ASP A 392 -0.14 13.18 -12.89
N ARG A 393 -0.03 14.23 -12.05
CA ARG A 393 -1.14 14.82 -11.29
C ARG A 393 -2.16 15.56 -12.16
N ASN A 394 -1.85 15.85 -13.43
CA ASN A 394 -2.77 16.50 -14.37
C ASN A 394 -3.55 15.51 -15.25
N ALA A 395 -3.09 14.26 -15.37
CA ALA A 395 -3.70 13.24 -16.21
C ALA A 395 -5.10 12.79 -15.72
N PHE A 396 -5.38 12.92 -14.41
CA PHE A 396 -6.61 12.43 -13.82
C PHE A 396 -7.32 13.47 -12.96
N ARG A 397 -8.66 13.38 -12.98
CA ARG A 397 -9.58 14.23 -12.24
C ARG A 397 -10.76 13.39 -11.78
N VAL A 398 -10.90 13.26 -10.46
CA VAL A 398 -12.00 12.51 -9.84
C VAL A 398 -13.33 13.18 -10.20
N GLY A 399 -14.33 12.39 -10.60
CA GLY A 399 -15.62 12.85 -11.14
C GLY A 399 -15.62 13.20 -12.63
N GLU A 400 -14.46 13.48 -13.26
CA GLU A 400 -14.37 13.77 -14.70
C GLU A 400 -13.90 12.56 -15.53
N ASN A 401 -12.80 11.89 -15.14
CA ASN A 401 -12.22 10.78 -15.91
C ASN A 401 -11.80 9.54 -15.09
N ILE A 402 -11.85 9.64 -13.75
CA ILE A 402 -11.89 8.53 -12.79
C ILE A 402 -12.95 8.85 -11.73
N GLY A 403 -13.47 7.89 -10.98
CA GLY A 403 -14.54 8.15 -10.00
C GLY A 403 -15.87 8.57 -10.66
N THR A 404 -16.13 8.04 -11.86
CA THR A 404 -17.21 8.51 -12.75
C THR A 404 -18.48 7.65 -12.69
N SER A 405 -18.60 6.69 -11.75
CA SER A 405 -19.82 5.90 -11.62
C SER A 405 -20.97 6.77 -11.12
N ALA A 406 -22.11 6.75 -11.82
CA ALA A 406 -23.24 7.61 -11.54
C ALA A 406 -23.93 7.25 -10.21
N GLY A 407 -24.28 8.25 -9.41
CA GLY A 407 -24.94 8.10 -8.12
C GLY A 407 -25.24 9.43 -7.44
N ARG A 408 -25.65 9.39 -6.18
CA ARG A 408 -25.87 10.55 -5.30
C ARG A 408 -25.23 10.35 -3.93
N VAL A 409 -24.80 11.45 -3.31
CA VAL A 409 -24.53 11.48 -1.87
C VAL A 409 -25.87 11.50 -1.13
N VAL A 410 -26.33 10.37 -0.61
CA VAL A 410 -27.62 10.26 0.09
C VAL A 410 -27.55 10.76 1.53
N ALA A 411 -26.37 10.76 2.16
CA ALA A 411 -26.17 11.36 3.47
C ALA A 411 -24.78 11.98 3.65
N ARG A 412 -24.65 13.01 4.49
CA ARG A 412 -23.37 13.63 4.86
C ARG A 412 -23.33 13.86 6.38
N THR A 413 -22.21 13.55 7.02
CA THR A 413 -21.92 13.78 8.44
C THR A 413 -20.59 14.51 8.58
N ARG A 414 -20.11 14.73 9.82
CA ARG A 414 -18.75 15.24 10.05
C ARG A 414 -17.66 14.27 9.52
N LEU A 415 -17.89 12.96 9.54
CA LEU A 415 -16.86 11.95 9.26
C LEU A 415 -16.98 11.29 7.88
N TYR A 416 -18.14 11.34 7.23
CA TYR A 416 -18.35 10.67 5.95
C TYR A 416 -19.45 11.29 5.08
N GLU A 417 -19.35 11.06 3.79
CA GLU A 417 -20.44 11.07 2.82
C GLU A 417 -20.85 9.62 2.50
N LEU A 418 -22.14 9.32 2.55
CA LEU A 418 -22.69 8.03 2.11
C LEU A 418 -23.19 8.19 0.69
N ILE A 419 -22.60 7.45 -0.24
CA ILE A 419 -22.96 7.45 -1.65
C ILE A 419 -23.86 6.25 -1.93
N GLN A 420 -24.96 6.46 -2.65
CA GLN A 420 -25.74 5.41 -3.31
C GLN A 420 -25.52 5.52 -4.83
N TYR A 421 -25.16 4.42 -5.48
CA TYR A 421 -24.98 4.39 -6.93
C TYR A 421 -26.29 4.14 -7.66
N SER A 422 -26.45 4.79 -8.82
CA SER A 422 -27.62 4.64 -9.69
C SER A 422 -27.59 3.27 -10.38
N PRO A 423 -28.65 2.46 -10.28
CA PRO A 423 -28.67 1.11 -10.84
C PRO A 423 -28.63 1.13 -12.37
N THR A 424 -27.78 0.28 -12.97
CA THR A 424 -27.69 0.09 -14.43
C THR A 424 -28.62 -1.03 -14.94
N THR A 425 -29.26 -1.77 -14.04
CA THR A 425 -30.20 -2.86 -14.28
C THR A 425 -31.63 -2.46 -13.91
N LYS A 426 -32.64 -3.06 -14.54
CA LYS A 426 -34.08 -2.81 -14.22
C LYS A 426 -34.51 -3.40 -12.88
N GLN A 427 -33.83 -4.47 -12.45
CA GLN A 427 -34.07 -5.15 -11.20
C GLN A 427 -32.73 -5.37 -10.50
N VAL A 428 -32.77 -5.32 -9.17
CA VAL A 428 -31.63 -5.46 -8.28
C VAL A 428 -31.94 -6.47 -7.18
N HIS A 429 -30.92 -7.02 -6.54
CA HIS A 429 -31.10 -7.85 -5.35
C HIS A 429 -31.82 -7.09 -4.22
N GLU A 430 -32.67 -7.82 -3.48
CA GLU A 430 -33.43 -7.31 -2.35
C GLU A 430 -32.51 -6.75 -1.24
N ILE A 431 -31.48 -7.50 -0.83
CA ILE A 431 -30.55 -7.10 0.23
C ILE A 431 -29.47 -6.17 -0.36
N PRO A 432 -29.29 -4.93 0.18
CA PRO A 432 -28.28 -3.99 -0.31
C PRO A 432 -26.86 -4.40 0.10
N LEU A 433 -25.87 -3.87 -0.63
CA LEU A 433 -24.45 -3.99 -0.31
C LEU A 433 -23.90 -2.64 0.18
N VAL A 434 -23.16 -2.63 1.27
CA VAL A 434 -22.40 -1.46 1.75
C VAL A 434 -20.91 -1.76 1.71
N ILE A 435 -20.12 -0.92 1.04
CA ILE A 435 -18.66 -0.98 1.08
C ILE A 435 -18.12 0.10 2.02
N PHE A 436 -17.34 -0.35 3.00
CA PHE A 436 -16.46 0.46 3.84
C PHE A 436 -15.03 0.36 3.26
N PRO A 437 -14.62 1.30 2.39
CA PRO A 437 -13.25 1.38 1.90
C PRO A 437 -12.31 1.90 3.00
N PRO A 438 -10.98 1.76 2.87
CA PRO A 438 -10.06 2.44 3.76
C PRO A 438 -10.21 3.96 3.67
N TRP A 439 -9.84 4.63 4.75
CA TRP A 439 -9.59 6.08 4.82
C TRP A 439 -8.09 6.41 4.89
N ILE A 440 -7.23 5.40 4.69
CA ILE A 440 -5.83 5.58 4.28
C ILE A 440 -5.88 5.62 2.75
N ASN A 441 -5.67 6.80 2.18
CA ASN A 441 -6.10 7.20 0.83
C ASN A 441 -7.63 7.05 0.64
N LYS A 442 -8.12 7.37 -0.56
CA LYS A 442 -9.55 7.64 -0.84
C LYS A 442 -10.30 6.46 -1.48
N PHE A 443 -11.63 6.44 -1.38
CA PHE A 443 -12.46 5.32 -1.84
C PHE A 443 -12.37 5.00 -3.35
N TYR A 444 -12.00 5.98 -4.20
CA TYR A 444 -12.09 5.85 -5.65
C TYR A 444 -11.10 4.83 -6.25
N ILE A 445 -10.25 4.19 -5.45
CA ILE A 445 -9.53 2.98 -5.85
C ILE A 445 -10.46 1.84 -6.31
N LEU A 446 -11.71 1.84 -5.82
CA LEU A 446 -12.76 0.90 -6.25
C LEU A 446 -13.61 1.43 -7.44
N ASP A 447 -13.43 2.70 -7.84
CA ASP A 447 -14.06 3.35 -9.00
C ASP A 447 -13.04 4.19 -9.76
N LEU A 448 -12.08 3.53 -10.42
CA LEU A 448 -11.09 4.20 -11.26
C LEU A 448 -11.71 4.62 -12.59
N LYS A 449 -11.22 4.09 -13.72
CA LYS A 449 -11.87 4.26 -15.03
C LYS A 449 -13.00 3.24 -15.17
N PRO A 450 -14.00 3.46 -16.03
CA PRO A 450 -15.10 2.51 -16.24
C PRO A 450 -14.68 1.06 -16.58
N GLN A 451 -13.45 0.85 -17.08
CA GLN A 451 -12.89 -0.46 -17.43
C GLN A 451 -12.15 -1.17 -16.28
N ASN A 452 -11.96 -0.52 -15.12
CA ASN A 452 -11.38 -1.08 -13.89
C ASN A 452 -12.12 -0.66 -12.62
N SER A 453 -13.35 -0.16 -12.73
CA SER A 453 -14.23 0.09 -11.59
C SER A 453 -14.88 -1.20 -11.08
N LEU A 454 -14.60 -1.55 -9.83
CA LEU A 454 -15.32 -2.60 -9.10
C LEU A 454 -16.74 -2.14 -8.76
N ILE A 455 -16.89 -0.87 -8.38
CA ILE A 455 -18.17 -0.23 -8.06
C ILE A 455 -19.14 -0.34 -9.25
N LYS A 456 -18.70 0.01 -10.46
CA LYS A 456 -19.52 -0.14 -11.67
C LYS A 456 -19.87 -1.60 -11.94
N TRP A 457 -18.91 -2.51 -11.78
CA TRP A 457 -19.14 -3.94 -12.02
C TRP A 457 -20.18 -4.54 -11.07
N ILE A 458 -20.14 -4.18 -9.77
CA ILE A 458 -21.13 -4.58 -8.76
C ILE A 458 -22.54 -4.06 -9.13
N VAL A 459 -22.65 -2.81 -9.56
CA VAL A 459 -23.93 -2.22 -10.00
C VAL A 459 -24.45 -2.90 -11.26
N ASP A 460 -23.57 -3.23 -12.20
CA ASP A 460 -23.91 -4.03 -13.40
C ASP A 460 -24.34 -5.46 -13.08
N GLN A 461 -23.93 -6.05 -11.94
CA GLN A 461 -24.45 -7.33 -11.46
C GLN A 461 -25.84 -7.21 -10.80
N GLY A 462 -26.34 -5.98 -10.63
CA GLY A 462 -27.65 -5.72 -10.03
C GLY A 462 -27.66 -5.71 -8.51
N HIS A 463 -26.62 -5.24 -7.83
CA HIS A 463 -26.72 -4.93 -6.39
C HIS A 463 -27.17 -3.48 -6.16
N THR A 464 -28.01 -3.24 -5.14
CA THR A 464 -28.21 -1.89 -4.61
C THR A 464 -26.96 -1.53 -3.81
N LEU A 465 -26.06 -0.72 -4.40
CA LEU A 465 -24.74 -0.45 -3.84
C LEU A 465 -24.66 0.91 -3.13
N PHE A 466 -24.17 0.87 -1.89
CA PHE A 466 -23.72 2.03 -1.14
C PHE A 466 -22.21 1.96 -0.86
N VAL A 467 -21.53 3.11 -0.85
CA VAL A 467 -20.10 3.23 -0.53
C VAL A 467 -19.87 4.44 0.38
N VAL A 468 -18.98 4.28 1.35
CA VAL A 468 -18.62 5.34 2.30
C VAL A 468 -17.44 6.14 1.77
N ALA A 469 -17.64 7.44 1.54
CA ALA A 469 -16.58 8.39 1.22
C ALA A 469 -16.16 9.13 2.49
N TRP A 470 -15.07 8.67 3.11
CA TRP A 470 -14.55 9.24 4.35
C TRP A 470 -14.05 10.68 4.19
N LYS A 471 -14.23 11.47 5.24
CA LYS A 471 -13.67 12.82 5.40
C LYS A 471 -12.14 12.76 5.45
N ASN A 472 -11.45 13.70 4.80
CA ASN A 472 -10.02 13.93 5.03
C ASN A 472 -9.88 14.82 6.28
N PRO A 473 -9.27 14.35 7.39
CA PRO A 473 -9.29 15.09 8.65
C PRO A 473 -8.27 16.23 8.66
N ASP A 474 -8.71 17.36 9.20
CA ASP A 474 -7.88 18.49 9.63
C ASP A 474 -7.62 18.42 11.16
N PRO A 475 -6.75 19.27 11.74
CA PRO A 475 -6.46 19.26 13.18
C PRO A 475 -7.66 19.33 14.12
N SER A 476 -8.84 19.82 13.70
CA SER A 476 -10.05 19.81 14.53
C SER A 476 -10.57 18.40 14.84
N TYR A 477 -10.11 17.38 14.12
CA TYR A 477 -10.50 15.98 14.26
C TYR A 477 -9.62 15.21 15.25
N GLY A 478 -8.64 15.83 15.93
CA GLY A 478 -7.67 15.11 16.75
C GLY A 478 -8.25 14.24 17.86
N ASP A 479 -9.40 14.62 18.42
CA ASP A 479 -10.14 13.86 19.44
C ASP A 479 -10.97 12.67 18.88
N THR A 480 -11.03 12.50 17.56
CA THR A 480 -11.79 11.41 16.91
C THR A 480 -11.07 10.07 17.10
N GLY A 481 -11.76 9.11 17.73
CA GLY A 481 -11.25 7.78 18.05
C GLY A 481 -11.80 6.66 17.17
N MET A 482 -11.35 5.43 17.43
CA MET A 482 -11.89 4.20 16.83
C MET A 482 -13.38 4.00 17.17
N ASP A 483 -13.82 4.54 18.31
CA ASP A 483 -15.22 4.54 18.76
C ASP A 483 -16.13 5.41 17.89
N ASP A 484 -15.66 6.56 17.41
CA ASP A 484 -16.35 7.40 16.44
C ASP A 484 -16.51 6.70 15.08
N TYR A 485 -15.48 5.97 14.62
CA TYR A 485 -15.55 5.20 13.38
C TYR A 485 -16.52 4.02 13.50
N VAL A 486 -16.45 3.22 14.58
CA VAL A 486 -17.43 2.13 14.80
C VAL A 486 -18.85 2.67 15.00
N SER A 487 -19.02 3.82 15.66
CA SER A 487 -20.32 4.50 15.76
C SER A 487 -20.84 4.95 14.38
N SER A 488 -19.95 5.45 13.53
CA SER A 488 -20.28 5.80 12.14
C SER A 488 -20.72 4.58 11.34
N TYR A 489 -20.09 3.41 11.52
CA TYR A 489 -20.51 2.17 10.86
C TYR A 489 -21.95 1.81 11.24
N LEU A 490 -22.31 1.88 12.54
CA LEU A 490 -23.68 1.61 12.99
C LEU A 490 -24.69 2.57 12.34
N GLU A 491 -24.41 3.87 12.34
CA GLU A 491 -25.27 4.90 11.72
C GLU A 491 -25.41 4.70 10.19
N ILE A 492 -24.33 4.30 9.51
CA ILE A 492 -24.35 3.98 8.07
C ILE A 492 -25.24 2.77 7.81
N MET A 493 -25.18 1.74 8.67
CA MET A 493 -26.05 0.56 8.54
C MET A 493 -27.52 0.93 8.81
N ASP A 494 -27.82 1.73 9.85
CA ASP A 494 -29.19 2.22 10.11
C ASP A 494 -29.74 2.96 8.87
N ARG A 495 -28.97 3.91 8.32
CA ARG A 495 -29.36 4.72 7.15
C ARG A 495 -29.60 3.88 5.91
N VAL A 496 -28.79 2.86 5.65
CA VAL A 496 -28.97 1.98 4.47
C VAL A 496 -30.21 1.09 4.62
N LEU A 497 -30.52 0.63 5.82
CA LEU A 497 -31.75 -0.14 6.08
C LEU A 497 -32.99 0.73 5.90
N ASP A 498 -33.00 1.94 6.47
CA ASP A 498 -34.07 2.93 6.31
C ASP A 498 -34.29 3.32 4.83
N LEU A 499 -33.22 3.63 4.09
CA LEU A 499 -33.29 4.02 2.67
C LEU A 499 -33.74 2.88 1.72
N THR A 500 -33.72 1.62 2.17
CA THR A 500 -34.06 0.46 1.32
C THR A 500 -35.31 -0.31 1.78
N ASP A 501 -35.91 0.09 2.90
CA ASP A 501 -36.98 -0.62 3.64
C ASP A 501 -36.61 -2.10 3.88
N GLN A 502 -35.36 -2.34 4.29
CA GLN A 502 -34.80 -3.68 4.52
C GLN A 502 -34.50 -3.95 5.99
N LYS A 503 -34.51 -5.24 6.36
CA LYS A 503 -34.16 -5.70 7.71
C LYS A 503 -32.69 -6.10 7.87
N LYS A 504 -32.01 -6.37 6.76
CA LYS A 504 -30.61 -6.79 6.74
C LYS A 504 -29.88 -6.20 5.54
N LEU A 505 -28.56 -6.14 5.65
CA LEU A 505 -27.64 -5.74 4.59
C LEU A 505 -26.45 -6.72 4.47
N ASN A 506 -25.78 -6.70 3.33
CA ASN A 506 -24.46 -7.30 3.14
C ASN A 506 -23.39 -6.20 3.24
N VAL A 507 -22.22 -6.54 3.79
CA VAL A 507 -21.15 -5.55 4.10
C VAL A 507 -19.79 -5.99 3.55
N VAL A 508 -18.98 -5.04 3.11
CA VAL A 508 -17.59 -5.22 2.65
C VAL A 508 -16.70 -4.27 3.43
N GLY A 509 -15.59 -4.76 3.98
CA GLY A 509 -14.54 -3.93 4.58
C GLY A 509 -13.19 -4.19 3.92
N TYR A 510 -12.44 -3.14 3.60
CA TYR A 510 -11.16 -3.20 2.88
C TYR A 510 -10.03 -2.61 3.73
N CYS A 511 -8.94 -3.37 3.92
CA CYS A 511 -7.78 -2.95 4.73
C CYS A 511 -8.21 -2.56 6.17
N ILE A 512 -7.81 -1.38 6.68
CA ILE A 512 -8.18 -0.85 8.01
C ILE A 512 -9.71 -0.78 8.25
N ALA A 513 -10.48 -0.56 7.18
CA ALA A 513 -11.93 -0.55 7.25
C ALA A 513 -12.53 -1.96 7.36
N GLY A 514 -11.76 -3.01 7.00
CA GLY A 514 -12.06 -4.40 7.34
C GLY A 514 -11.77 -4.72 8.81
N THR A 515 -10.67 -4.22 9.39
CA THR A 515 -10.37 -4.37 10.83
C THR A 515 -11.49 -3.76 11.67
N THR A 516 -11.93 -2.56 11.28
CA THR A 516 -13.04 -1.83 11.94
C THR A 516 -14.40 -2.48 11.70
N LEU A 517 -14.60 -3.12 10.54
CA LEU A 517 -15.78 -3.96 10.32
C LEU A 517 -15.80 -5.16 11.27
N ALA A 518 -14.66 -5.84 11.50
CA ALA A 518 -14.59 -6.98 12.41
C ALA A 518 -14.89 -6.58 13.87
N LEU A 519 -14.37 -5.43 14.33
CA LEU A 519 -14.75 -4.83 15.62
C LEU A 519 -16.26 -4.54 15.69
N THR A 520 -16.83 -3.94 14.63
CA THR A 520 -18.27 -3.64 14.55
C THR A 520 -19.12 -4.92 14.60
N LEU A 521 -18.68 -6.01 13.95
CA LEU A 521 -19.37 -7.30 13.97
C LEU A 521 -19.33 -7.98 15.35
N SER A 522 -18.21 -7.85 16.08
CA SER A 522 -18.13 -8.26 17.49
C SER A 522 -19.09 -7.45 18.37
N LEU A 523 -19.16 -6.13 18.17
CA LEU A 523 -20.06 -5.25 18.92
C LEU A 523 -21.54 -5.58 18.64
N LEU A 524 -21.91 -5.78 17.38
CA LEU A 524 -23.26 -6.20 16.98
C LEU A 524 -23.63 -7.55 17.61
N LYS A 525 -22.71 -8.52 17.59
CA LYS A 525 -22.88 -9.83 18.22
C LYS A 525 -23.19 -9.70 19.72
N GLN A 526 -22.41 -8.92 20.46
CA GLN A 526 -22.59 -8.73 21.90
C GLN A 526 -23.88 -7.95 22.24
N ARG A 527 -24.37 -7.12 21.32
CA ARG A 527 -25.66 -6.41 21.43
C ARG A 527 -26.87 -7.24 20.97
N GLY A 528 -26.65 -8.43 20.41
CA GLY A 528 -27.71 -9.29 19.87
C GLY A 528 -28.32 -8.76 18.56
N ASP A 529 -27.62 -7.87 17.85
CA ASP A 529 -28.08 -7.24 16.62
C ASP A 529 -27.68 -8.08 15.40
N ASP A 530 -28.67 -8.53 14.63
CA ASP A 530 -28.49 -9.43 13.49
C ASP A 530 -28.63 -8.75 12.12
N ARG A 531 -28.51 -7.41 12.05
CA ARG A 531 -28.66 -6.63 10.79
C ARG A 531 -27.72 -7.06 9.66
N VAL A 532 -26.52 -7.57 9.97
CA VAL A 532 -25.58 -8.03 8.94
C VAL A 532 -25.94 -9.46 8.55
N ASN A 533 -26.30 -9.63 7.28
CA ASN A 533 -26.61 -10.93 6.69
C ASN A 533 -25.34 -11.70 6.29
N ALA A 534 -24.38 -11.04 5.67
CA ALA A 534 -23.08 -11.59 5.32
C ALA A 534 -22.01 -10.49 5.24
N ALA A 535 -20.75 -10.84 5.54
CA ALA A 535 -19.61 -9.92 5.51
C ALA A 535 -18.54 -10.38 4.53
N THR A 536 -17.87 -9.42 3.91
CA THR A 536 -16.73 -9.62 3.01
C THR A 536 -15.52 -8.81 3.52
N PHE A 537 -14.34 -9.39 3.46
CA PHE A 537 -13.07 -8.74 3.81
C PHE A 537 -12.12 -8.73 2.61
N PHE A 538 -11.62 -7.57 2.21
CA PHE A 538 -10.56 -7.41 1.20
C PHE A 538 -9.24 -7.07 1.89
N THR A 539 -8.23 -7.94 1.74
CA THR A 539 -6.84 -7.75 2.22
C THR A 539 -6.79 -7.08 3.60
N THR A 540 -7.40 -7.76 4.57
CA THR A 540 -7.71 -7.23 5.90
C THR A 540 -6.92 -8.00 6.94
N LEU A 541 -6.22 -7.29 7.82
CA LEU A 541 -5.66 -7.85 9.03
C LEU A 541 -6.63 -7.66 10.20
N THR A 542 -6.91 -8.74 10.93
CA THR A 542 -7.51 -8.71 12.27
C THR A 542 -6.59 -9.34 13.31
N ASP A 543 -5.45 -9.88 12.90
CA ASP A 543 -4.45 -10.54 13.73
C ASP A 543 -3.04 -10.03 13.35
N PHE A 544 -2.50 -9.14 14.16
CA PHE A 544 -1.23 -8.45 13.97
C PHE A 544 -0.05 -9.15 14.68
N SER A 545 -0.20 -10.43 15.08
CA SER A 545 0.84 -11.21 15.78
C SER A 545 2.12 -11.44 14.97
N ASP A 546 2.06 -11.46 13.64
CA ASP A 546 3.25 -11.21 12.80
C ASP A 546 3.10 -9.83 12.16
N GLN A 547 4.10 -8.98 12.37
CA GLN A 547 4.13 -7.59 11.89
C GLN A 547 4.85 -7.47 10.53
N GLY A 548 5.47 -8.54 10.02
CA GLY A 548 6.09 -8.57 8.68
C GLY A 548 7.07 -7.41 8.45
N GLU A 549 6.95 -6.75 7.29
CA GLU A 549 7.79 -5.59 6.92
C GLU A 549 7.58 -4.40 7.89
N PHE A 550 6.42 -4.28 8.56
CA PHE A 550 6.13 -3.20 9.52
C PHE A 550 6.81 -3.37 10.89
N THR A 551 7.43 -4.51 11.17
CA THR A 551 8.10 -4.78 12.47
C THR A 551 9.00 -3.62 12.89
N ALA A 552 9.74 -2.99 11.96
CA ALA A 552 10.66 -1.89 12.28
C ALA A 552 9.99 -0.58 12.68
N PHE A 553 8.71 -0.37 12.31
CA PHE A 553 7.94 0.86 12.52
C PHE A 553 6.88 0.73 13.62
N LEU A 554 6.59 -0.48 14.07
CA LEU A 554 5.67 -0.76 15.19
C LEU A 554 6.39 -0.89 16.55
N GLN A 555 7.63 -0.43 16.64
CA GLN A 555 8.40 -0.40 17.90
C GLN A 555 8.10 0.84 18.74
N GLU A 556 8.43 0.75 20.03
CA GLU A 556 8.04 1.74 21.05
C GLU A 556 8.59 3.14 20.79
N ASP A 557 9.81 3.24 20.28
CA ASP A 557 10.48 4.49 19.90
C ASP A 557 9.73 5.22 18.77
N PHE A 558 9.42 4.50 17.68
CA PHE A 558 8.76 5.10 16.51
C PHE A 558 7.29 5.43 16.77
N VAL A 559 6.55 4.56 17.46
CA VAL A 559 5.14 4.81 17.77
C VAL A 559 5.01 5.92 18.84
N SER A 560 5.93 6.02 19.80
CA SER A 560 6.02 7.19 20.70
C SER A 560 6.32 8.50 19.93
N GLY A 561 7.16 8.45 18.89
CA GLY A 561 7.39 9.59 18.01
C GLY A 561 6.13 10.04 17.28
N ILE A 562 5.35 9.09 16.73
CA ILE A 562 4.05 9.34 16.11
C ILE A 562 3.07 9.92 17.15
N GLU A 563 3.03 9.39 18.36
CA GLU A 563 2.14 9.82 19.45
C GLU A 563 2.41 11.27 19.88
N GLN A 564 3.68 11.65 20.01
CA GLN A 564 4.09 13.02 20.27
C GLN A 564 3.73 13.98 19.13
N GLU A 565 3.96 13.58 17.87
CA GLU A 565 3.62 14.40 16.70
C GLU A 565 2.11 14.56 16.55
N ALA A 566 1.34 13.47 16.71
CA ALA A 566 -0.12 13.48 16.68
C ALA A 566 -0.74 14.35 17.79
N ALA A 567 -0.17 14.32 19.00
CA ALA A 567 -0.57 15.21 20.09
C ALA A 567 -0.23 16.69 19.80
N ARG A 568 0.83 16.96 19.02
CA ARG A 568 1.28 18.31 18.63
C ARG A 568 0.48 18.90 17.46
N THR A 569 0.01 18.08 16.52
CA THR A 569 -0.65 18.52 15.27
C THR A 569 -2.14 18.23 15.23
N GLY A 570 -2.65 17.34 16.09
CA GLY A 570 -4.00 16.77 16.01
C GLY A 570 -4.16 15.67 14.95
N VAL A 571 -3.21 15.49 14.02
CA VAL A 571 -3.33 14.52 12.92
C VAL A 571 -2.00 13.88 12.53
N LEU A 572 -2.01 12.57 12.31
CA LEU A 572 -0.92 11.89 11.60
C LEU A 572 -1.07 12.21 10.10
N SER A 573 -0.21 13.13 9.62
CA SER A 573 -0.32 13.66 8.26
C SER A 573 0.00 12.63 7.17
N ALA A 574 -0.67 12.75 6.03
CA ALA A 574 -0.45 11.91 4.85
C ALA A 574 1.03 11.95 4.41
N GLN A 575 1.65 13.13 4.40
CA GLN A 575 3.07 13.28 4.05
C GLN A 575 4.00 12.46 4.95
N LEU A 576 3.72 12.44 6.26
CA LEU A 576 4.52 11.69 7.22
C LEU A 576 4.35 10.19 7.01
N MET A 577 3.11 9.73 6.79
CA MET A 577 2.84 8.35 6.38
C MET A 577 3.54 7.99 5.07
N THR A 578 3.41 8.81 4.01
CA THR A 578 4.08 8.56 2.72
C THR A 578 5.58 8.41 2.89
N ARG A 579 6.24 9.26 3.68
CA ARG A 579 7.68 9.09 3.98
C ARG A 579 7.97 7.75 4.66
N THR A 580 7.23 7.37 5.70
CA THR A 580 7.35 6.06 6.38
C THR A 580 7.13 4.89 5.42
N PHE A 581 6.09 4.92 4.59
CA PHE A 581 5.80 3.87 3.61
C PHE A 581 6.83 3.82 2.46
N SER A 582 7.40 4.96 2.05
CA SER A 582 8.48 5.02 1.07
C SER A 582 9.76 4.34 1.57
N PHE A 583 10.07 4.42 2.86
CA PHE A 583 11.22 3.72 3.45
C PHE A 583 11.08 2.20 3.40
N LEU A 584 9.87 1.63 3.59
CA LEU A 584 9.63 0.18 3.49
C LEU A 584 10.16 -0.42 2.18
N ARG A 585 10.04 0.32 1.06
CA ARG A 585 10.37 -0.14 -0.29
C ARG A 585 11.11 0.92 -1.10
N ALA A 586 12.22 1.42 -0.55
CA ALA A 586 13.01 2.52 -1.13
C ALA A 586 13.41 2.30 -2.61
N ASN A 587 13.80 1.09 -3.01
CA ASN A 587 14.13 0.78 -4.41
C ASN A 587 12.95 1.05 -5.39
N ASP A 588 11.74 0.59 -5.06
CA ASP A 588 10.57 0.67 -5.94
C ASP A 588 9.84 2.02 -5.84
N LEU A 589 9.83 2.63 -4.65
CA LEU A 589 9.04 3.84 -4.36
C LEU A 589 9.86 5.14 -4.31
N VAL A 590 11.19 5.06 -4.19
CA VAL A 590 12.08 6.23 -4.13
C VAL A 590 13.12 6.19 -5.24
N TRP A 591 14.09 5.26 -5.21
CA TRP A 591 15.26 5.28 -6.08
C TRP A 591 14.91 5.06 -7.55
N GLY A 592 14.18 3.98 -7.89
CA GLY A 592 13.77 3.70 -9.27
C GLY A 592 12.95 4.84 -9.92
N PRO A 593 11.93 5.39 -9.23
CA PRO A 593 11.20 6.57 -9.70
C PRO A 593 12.07 7.84 -9.78
N ALA A 594 12.93 8.10 -8.80
CA ALA A 594 13.81 9.28 -8.78
C ALA A 594 14.85 9.26 -9.90
N ILE A 595 15.44 8.10 -10.22
CA ILE A 595 16.36 7.95 -11.36
C ILE A 595 15.64 8.32 -12.67
N ARG A 596 14.43 7.77 -12.92
CA ARG A 596 13.65 8.09 -14.12
C ARG A 596 13.25 9.57 -14.18
N SER A 597 12.67 10.09 -13.09
CA SER A 597 12.17 11.46 -13.01
C SER A 597 13.31 12.48 -13.08
N TYR A 598 14.33 12.36 -12.23
CA TYR A 598 15.33 13.40 -12.01
C TYR A 598 16.64 13.22 -12.78
N MET A 599 16.97 12.02 -13.27
CA MET A 599 18.22 11.75 -14.00
C MET A 599 17.98 11.48 -15.49
N LEU A 600 16.92 10.75 -15.83
CA LEU A 600 16.53 10.49 -17.22
C LEU A 600 15.58 11.57 -17.80
N GLY A 601 15.09 12.49 -16.95
CA GLY A 601 14.16 13.57 -17.32
C GLY A 601 12.77 13.08 -17.73
N GLU A 602 12.41 11.83 -17.39
CA GLU A 602 11.16 11.21 -17.82
C GLU A 602 9.94 11.83 -17.12
N THR A 603 8.83 11.93 -17.83
CA THR A 603 7.57 12.39 -17.25
C THR A 603 6.96 11.23 -16.43
N PRO A 604 6.50 11.45 -15.18
CA PRO A 604 5.79 10.43 -14.42
C PRO A 604 4.63 9.80 -15.20
N PRO A 605 4.42 8.47 -15.12
CA PRO A 605 3.44 7.79 -15.95
C PRO A 605 2.01 8.22 -15.63
N ALA A 606 1.19 8.35 -16.67
CA ALA A 606 -0.27 8.57 -16.55
C ALA A 606 -0.99 7.26 -16.14
N PHE A 607 -0.67 6.75 -14.95
CA PHE A 607 -1.21 5.51 -14.40
C PHE A 607 -2.13 5.78 -13.20
N ASP A 608 -3.35 5.24 -13.26
CA ASP A 608 -4.45 5.57 -12.35
C ASP A 608 -4.23 5.06 -10.91
N LEU A 609 -3.59 3.90 -10.75
CA LEU A 609 -3.21 3.39 -9.42
C LEU A 609 -2.18 4.27 -8.70
N LEU A 610 -1.21 4.84 -9.43
CA LEU A 610 -0.17 5.69 -8.84
C LEU A 610 -0.67 7.11 -8.58
N PHE A 611 -1.62 7.60 -9.39
CA PHE A 611 -2.37 8.82 -9.08
C PHE A 611 -3.16 8.68 -7.77
N TRP A 612 -3.89 7.57 -7.58
CA TRP A 612 -4.57 7.29 -6.31
C TRP A 612 -3.60 7.16 -5.13
N ASN A 613 -2.46 6.48 -5.31
CA ASN A 613 -1.47 6.32 -4.25
C ASN A 613 -0.88 7.67 -3.80
N GLY A 614 -0.73 8.63 -4.71
CA GLY A 614 -0.31 10.00 -4.42
C GLY A 614 -1.39 10.94 -3.86
N ASP A 615 -2.67 10.54 -3.83
CA ASP A 615 -3.79 11.31 -3.25
C ASP A 615 -4.14 10.79 -1.84
N GLY A 616 -3.16 10.95 -0.95
CA GLY A 616 -3.22 10.53 0.45
C GLY A 616 -4.20 11.32 1.31
N THR A 617 -4.49 10.77 2.48
CA THR A 617 -5.39 11.34 3.49
C THR A 617 -4.68 11.35 4.85
N ASN A 618 -5.02 12.33 5.68
CA ASN A 618 -4.54 12.40 7.06
C ASN A 618 -5.29 11.37 7.93
N LEU A 619 -4.75 11.03 9.10
CA LEU A 619 -5.47 10.27 10.14
C LEU A 619 -5.69 11.14 11.39
N PRO A 620 -6.85 11.05 12.07
CA PRO A 620 -7.05 11.66 13.39
C PRO A 620 -6.02 11.15 14.39
N GLY A 621 -5.44 12.04 15.20
CA GLY A 621 -4.37 11.71 16.14
C GLY A 621 -4.76 10.59 17.11
N ARG A 622 -5.88 10.74 17.82
CA ARG A 622 -6.37 9.73 18.78
C ARG A 622 -6.59 8.37 18.12
N MET A 623 -7.39 8.29 17.04
CA MET A 623 -7.66 7.02 16.35
C MET A 623 -6.37 6.34 15.84
N ALA A 624 -5.41 7.10 15.31
CA ALA A 624 -4.14 6.53 14.85
C ALA A 624 -3.38 5.83 15.99
N ILE A 625 -3.38 6.39 17.20
CA ILE A 625 -2.74 5.80 18.38
C ILE A 625 -3.57 4.63 18.96
N GLU A 626 -4.90 4.76 19.04
CA GLU A 626 -5.79 3.66 19.44
C GLU A 626 -5.68 2.43 18.52
N TYR A 627 -5.40 2.64 17.23
CA TYR A 627 -5.12 1.60 16.25
C TYR A 627 -3.70 1.02 16.41
N LEU A 628 -2.66 1.86 16.37
CA LEU A 628 -1.26 1.41 16.44
C LEU A 628 -0.94 0.71 17.77
N ARG A 629 -1.33 1.29 18.91
CA ARG A 629 -1.10 0.72 20.24
C ARG A 629 -1.95 -0.53 20.47
N GLY A 630 -3.27 -0.40 20.40
CA GLY A 630 -4.19 -1.45 20.85
C GLY A 630 -4.40 -2.60 19.86
N LEU A 631 -4.26 -2.36 18.55
CA LEU A 631 -4.46 -3.38 17.52
C LEU A 631 -3.14 -3.85 16.91
N CYS A 632 -2.24 -2.96 16.49
CA CYS A 632 -1.00 -3.38 15.80
C CYS A 632 0.12 -3.85 16.75
N GLN A 633 0.32 -3.19 17.90
CA GLN A 633 1.31 -3.62 18.91
C GLN A 633 0.74 -4.69 19.85
N GLN A 634 -0.40 -4.41 20.50
CA GLN A 634 -0.96 -5.28 21.54
C GLN A 634 -1.78 -6.47 20.98
N ASN A 635 -2.18 -6.44 19.70
CA ASN A 635 -3.04 -7.45 19.05
C ASN A 635 -4.32 -7.79 19.86
N ALA A 636 -4.85 -6.81 20.58
CA ALA A 636 -5.77 -7.07 21.70
C ALA A 636 -7.09 -7.72 21.24
N PHE A 637 -7.58 -7.39 20.04
CA PHE A 637 -8.81 -7.97 19.46
C PHE A 637 -8.75 -9.50 19.26
N VAL A 638 -7.55 -10.07 19.08
CA VAL A 638 -7.33 -11.52 19.01
C VAL A 638 -7.01 -12.12 20.38
N GLY A 639 -6.17 -11.41 21.15
CA GLY A 639 -5.76 -11.77 22.51
C GLY A 639 -6.86 -11.60 23.54
N GLU A 640 -6.62 -10.74 24.53
CA GLU A 640 -7.50 -10.57 25.70
C GLU A 640 -8.82 -9.80 25.43
N GLY A 641 -9.04 -9.34 24.20
CA GLY A 641 -10.13 -8.46 23.78
C GLY A 641 -9.75 -6.97 23.77
N TYR A 642 -10.46 -6.19 22.96
CA TYR A 642 -10.27 -4.75 22.76
C TYR A 642 -11.48 -3.97 23.27
N ASP A 643 -11.28 -3.09 24.26
CA ASP A 643 -12.38 -2.33 24.86
C ASP A 643 -12.84 -1.17 23.97
N LEU A 644 -14.10 -1.19 23.56
CA LEU A 644 -14.70 -0.15 22.72
C LEU A 644 -16.20 0.02 22.99
N LEU A 645 -16.68 1.25 23.08
CA LEU A 645 -18.10 1.59 23.29
C LEU A 645 -18.78 0.85 24.46
N GLY A 646 -18.01 0.53 25.51
CA GLY A 646 -18.48 -0.19 26.71
C GLY A 646 -18.48 -1.72 26.60
N HIS A 647 -17.86 -2.28 25.56
CA HIS A 647 -17.78 -3.72 25.29
C HIS A 647 -16.33 -4.18 25.10
N ARG A 648 -15.98 -5.35 25.64
CA ARG A 648 -14.68 -6.01 25.43
C ARG A 648 -14.77 -6.90 24.18
N LEU A 649 -14.37 -6.37 23.03
CA LEU A 649 -14.57 -6.99 21.71
C LEU A 649 -13.52 -8.07 21.41
N ASN A 650 -13.92 -9.23 20.86
CA ASN A 650 -12.97 -10.29 20.44
C ASN A 650 -13.29 -10.83 19.04
N VAL A 651 -12.24 -11.24 18.30
CA VAL A 651 -12.34 -11.82 16.94
C VAL A 651 -13.31 -13.00 16.86
N ARG A 652 -13.45 -13.78 17.94
CA ARG A 652 -14.34 -14.95 18.01
C ARG A 652 -15.83 -14.58 17.97
N ASP A 653 -16.20 -13.34 18.26
CA ASP A 653 -17.60 -12.88 18.18
C ASP A 653 -18.10 -12.74 16.72
N VAL A 654 -17.20 -12.72 15.74
CA VAL A 654 -17.55 -12.57 14.32
C VAL A 654 -18.13 -13.88 13.78
N THR A 655 -19.46 -14.05 13.93
CA THR A 655 -20.17 -15.30 13.57
C THR A 655 -21.03 -15.23 12.30
N VAL A 656 -21.04 -14.13 11.55
CA VAL A 656 -21.81 -14.00 10.29
C VAL A 656 -21.11 -14.74 9.13
N PRO A 657 -21.80 -15.19 8.07
CA PRO A 657 -21.19 -15.71 6.85
C PRO A 657 -20.08 -14.80 6.28
N LEU A 658 -18.92 -15.38 5.97
CA LEU A 658 -17.71 -14.64 5.56
C LEU A 658 -17.19 -15.02 4.17
N CYS A 659 -16.82 -14.01 3.39
CA CYS A 659 -15.92 -14.16 2.25
C CYS A 659 -14.66 -13.31 2.48
N ALA A 660 -13.47 -13.91 2.42
CA ALA A 660 -12.21 -13.21 2.57
C ALA A 660 -11.39 -13.32 1.29
N ILE A 661 -10.96 -12.17 0.76
CA ILE A 661 -10.10 -12.08 -0.42
C ILE A 661 -8.76 -11.54 0.04
N ALA A 662 -7.69 -12.32 -0.18
CA ALA A 662 -6.32 -11.87 -0.01
C ALA A 662 -5.57 -11.87 -1.35
N CYS A 663 -4.37 -11.30 -1.38
CA CYS A 663 -3.54 -11.19 -2.57
C CYS A 663 -2.15 -11.83 -2.33
N GLU A 664 -1.66 -12.61 -3.30
CA GLU A 664 -0.49 -13.48 -3.14
C GLU A 664 0.83 -12.73 -2.88
N THR A 665 1.04 -11.59 -3.55
CA THR A 665 2.23 -10.75 -3.34
C THR A 665 1.90 -9.49 -2.53
N ASP A 666 0.90 -9.60 -1.65
CA ASP A 666 0.59 -8.59 -0.65
C ASP A 666 1.62 -8.61 0.49
N HIS A 667 2.15 -7.42 0.78
CA HIS A 667 3.10 -7.14 1.87
C HIS A 667 2.51 -6.16 2.90
N ILE A 668 1.34 -5.57 2.60
CA ILE A 668 0.60 -4.65 3.48
C ILE A 668 -0.34 -5.47 4.38
N ALA A 669 -1.02 -6.46 3.79
CA ALA A 669 -1.85 -7.42 4.50
C ALA A 669 -1.60 -8.84 3.93
N PRO A 670 -0.48 -9.50 4.28
CA PRO A 670 -0.07 -10.74 3.64
C PRO A 670 -1.13 -11.84 3.76
N ALA A 671 -1.24 -12.68 2.74
CA ALA A 671 -2.33 -13.64 2.63
C ALA A 671 -2.41 -14.62 3.81
N ARG A 672 -1.26 -15.01 4.36
CA ARG A 672 -1.12 -15.88 5.54
C ARG A 672 -1.71 -15.25 6.80
N ASP A 673 -1.51 -13.94 6.99
CA ASP A 673 -1.97 -13.19 8.16
C ASP A 673 -3.47 -12.86 8.05
N SER A 674 -3.92 -12.46 6.86
CA SER A 674 -5.35 -12.32 6.54
C SER A 674 -6.11 -13.64 6.75
N TRP A 675 -5.53 -14.77 6.33
CA TRP A 675 -6.09 -16.10 6.57
C TRP A 675 -6.14 -16.44 8.05
N ARG A 676 -5.05 -16.19 8.81
CA ARG A 676 -4.99 -16.45 10.27
C ARG A 676 -6.02 -15.64 11.06
N GLY A 677 -6.29 -14.40 10.65
CA GLY A 677 -7.37 -13.59 11.22
C GLY A 677 -8.76 -14.23 10.99
N VAL A 678 -9.06 -14.64 9.75
CA VAL A 678 -10.34 -15.26 9.37
C VAL A 678 -10.51 -16.67 9.95
N ALA A 679 -9.43 -17.41 10.15
CA ALA A 679 -9.44 -18.70 10.83
C ALA A 679 -10.01 -18.59 12.25
N GLN A 680 -9.66 -17.53 12.98
CA GLN A 680 -10.05 -17.32 14.38
C GLN A 680 -11.47 -16.74 14.57
N MET A 681 -12.11 -16.25 13.51
CA MET A 681 -13.52 -15.83 13.55
C MET A 681 -14.43 -17.07 13.68
N ALA A 682 -15.34 -17.10 14.66
CA ALA A 682 -16.19 -18.27 14.93
C ALA A 682 -17.40 -18.42 13.98
N SER A 683 -17.32 -17.86 12.79
CA SER A 683 -18.26 -18.14 11.71
C SER A 683 -18.14 -19.58 11.22
N LYS A 684 -19.30 -20.17 10.91
CA LYS A 684 -19.43 -21.55 10.39
C LYS A 684 -19.43 -21.63 8.86
N ASP A 685 -19.56 -20.48 8.20
CA ASP A 685 -19.58 -20.34 6.73
C ASP A 685 -18.47 -19.35 6.37
N LYS A 686 -17.30 -19.88 6.00
CA LYS A 686 -16.09 -19.11 5.72
C LYS A 686 -15.54 -19.53 4.36
N THR A 687 -15.49 -18.59 3.42
CA THR A 687 -14.87 -18.75 2.10
C THR A 687 -13.60 -17.91 2.05
N PHE A 688 -12.49 -18.49 1.59
CA PHE A 688 -11.24 -17.77 1.32
C PHE A 688 -10.90 -17.83 -0.17
N ILE A 689 -10.49 -16.70 -0.75
CA ILE A 689 -10.05 -16.58 -2.13
C ILE A 689 -8.69 -15.88 -2.14
N LEU A 690 -7.71 -16.48 -2.80
CA LEU A 690 -6.38 -15.90 -2.98
C LEU A 690 -6.25 -15.39 -4.40
N SER A 691 -6.28 -14.08 -4.61
CA SER A 691 -5.91 -13.48 -5.90
C SER A 691 -4.40 -13.55 -6.11
N GLU A 692 -3.96 -13.75 -7.35
CA GLU A 692 -2.60 -13.37 -7.75
C GLU A 692 -2.39 -11.84 -7.59
N SER A 693 -1.12 -11.41 -7.68
CA SER A 693 -0.66 -10.02 -7.51
C SER A 693 -0.77 -9.47 -6.09
N GLY A 694 -0.48 -8.18 -5.90
CA GLY A 694 -0.38 -7.53 -4.58
C GLY A 694 -1.59 -6.66 -4.22
N HIS A 695 -1.59 -6.12 -2.99
CA HIS A 695 -2.68 -5.41 -2.29
C HIS A 695 -3.72 -4.71 -3.16
N ILE A 696 -3.27 -3.83 -4.06
CA ILE A 696 -4.15 -3.05 -4.95
C ILE A 696 -4.50 -3.82 -6.23
N ALA A 697 -3.50 -4.41 -6.89
CA ALA A 697 -3.65 -4.98 -8.23
C ALA A 697 -4.38 -6.33 -8.27
N GLY A 698 -4.37 -7.08 -7.16
CA GLY A 698 -5.18 -8.28 -7.00
C GLY A 698 -6.64 -7.96 -6.66
N ILE A 699 -6.91 -6.98 -5.78
CA ILE A 699 -8.28 -6.54 -5.49
C ILE A 699 -8.91 -5.85 -6.71
N VAL A 700 -8.22 -4.89 -7.34
CA VAL A 700 -8.74 -4.12 -8.48
C VAL A 700 -8.45 -4.82 -9.82
N ASN A 701 -8.86 -6.10 -9.91
CA ASN A 701 -8.67 -6.94 -11.08
C ASN A 701 -9.99 -7.17 -11.87
N PRO A 702 -10.31 -6.35 -12.89
CA PRO A 702 -11.57 -6.47 -13.63
C PRO A 702 -11.58 -7.67 -14.60
N PRO A 703 -12.66 -8.49 -14.62
CA PRO A 703 -12.80 -9.64 -15.52
C PRO A 703 -12.57 -9.34 -17.01
N SER A 704 -12.92 -8.13 -17.44
CA SER A 704 -12.75 -7.65 -18.82
C SER A 704 -11.30 -7.62 -19.31
N LYS A 705 -10.32 -7.46 -18.41
CA LYS A 705 -8.90 -7.39 -18.77
C LYS A 705 -8.23 -8.76 -18.88
N LYS A 706 -8.87 -9.85 -18.41
CA LYS A 706 -8.31 -11.22 -18.35
C LYS A 706 -6.85 -11.26 -17.90
N LYS A 707 -6.53 -10.50 -16.85
CA LYS A 707 -5.19 -10.42 -16.27
C LYS A 707 -5.21 -11.15 -14.94
N TYR A 708 -4.13 -11.88 -14.65
CA TYR A 708 -3.97 -12.67 -13.44
C TYR A 708 -5.01 -13.79 -13.26
N GLY A 709 -4.78 -14.67 -12.30
CA GLY A 709 -5.74 -15.69 -11.82
C GLY A 709 -6.11 -15.55 -10.35
N HIS A 710 -6.83 -16.54 -9.83
CA HIS A 710 -7.14 -16.68 -8.41
C HIS A 710 -7.16 -18.16 -8.00
N TYR A 711 -7.03 -18.41 -6.69
CA TYR A 711 -7.06 -19.74 -6.11
C TYR A 711 -8.15 -19.88 -5.05
N THR A 712 -8.73 -21.09 -4.97
CA THR A 712 -9.66 -21.50 -3.92
C THR A 712 -9.40 -22.94 -3.49
N SER A 713 -9.61 -23.27 -2.21
CA SER A 713 -9.52 -24.65 -1.71
C SER A 713 -10.76 -25.01 -0.89
N ASP A 714 -11.14 -26.29 -0.96
CA ASP A 714 -12.14 -26.91 -0.10
C ASP A 714 -11.56 -27.33 1.27
N LYS A 715 -10.26 -27.11 1.52
CA LYS A 715 -9.66 -27.23 2.86
C LYS A 715 -10.26 -26.18 3.80
N GLY A 716 -10.57 -26.62 5.02
CA GLY A 716 -11.05 -25.78 6.11
C GLY A 716 -9.96 -24.88 6.71
N PHE A 717 -10.24 -24.32 7.89
CA PHE A 717 -9.36 -23.38 8.59
C PHE A 717 -8.58 -24.02 9.76
N ASP A 718 -8.65 -25.34 9.90
CA ASP A 718 -8.19 -26.07 11.08
C ASP A 718 -6.71 -26.50 10.99
N ASP A 719 -6.20 -26.75 9.77
CA ASP A 719 -4.85 -27.29 9.53
C ASP A 719 -3.75 -26.22 9.31
N GLY A 720 -4.11 -24.93 9.26
CA GLY A 720 -3.20 -23.83 8.90
C GLY A 720 -3.26 -23.41 7.42
N PHE A 721 -2.55 -22.33 7.08
CA PHE A 721 -2.58 -21.73 5.75
C PHE A 721 -1.85 -22.58 4.69
N GLU A 722 -0.77 -23.25 5.08
CA GLU A 722 0.07 -24.01 4.16
C GLU A 722 -0.69 -25.22 3.57
N PRO A 723 -1.40 -26.07 4.35
CA PRO A 723 -2.28 -27.11 3.78
C PRO A 723 -3.46 -26.56 2.98
N TRP A 724 -3.95 -25.35 3.30
CA TRP A 724 -4.94 -24.66 2.47
C TRP A 724 -4.35 -24.26 1.10
N ARG A 725 -3.12 -23.74 1.08
CA ARG A 725 -2.42 -23.30 -0.14
C ARG A 725 -2.02 -24.48 -1.03
N GLU A 726 -1.53 -25.58 -0.44
CA GLU A 726 -1.19 -26.82 -1.15
C GLU A 726 -2.40 -27.47 -1.83
N ALA A 727 -3.57 -27.39 -1.20
CA ALA A 727 -4.83 -27.89 -1.74
C ALA A 727 -5.61 -26.85 -2.57
N ALA A 728 -5.01 -25.71 -2.92
CA ALA A 728 -5.71 -24.62 -3.61
C ALA A 728 -5.69 -24.79 -5.14
N VAL A 729 -6.88 -24.95 -5.73
CA VAL A 729 -7.09 -25.08 -7.18
C VAL A 729 -6.95 -23.70 -7.84
N TYR A 730 -6.22 -23.64 -8.94
CA TYR A 730 -6.05 -22.44 -9.76
C TYR A 730 -7.23 -22.20 -10.70
N HIS A 731 -7.59 -20.94 -10.89
CA HIS A 731 -8.62 -20.48 -11.81
C HIS A 731 -8.12 -19.26 -12.59
N GLU A 732 -8.16 -19.35 -13.93
CA GLU A 732 -7.78 -18.25 -14.82
C GLU A 732 -8.74 -17.06 -14.67
N GLY A 733 -8.19 -15.84 -14.60
CA GLY A 733 -8.96 -14.60 -14.56
C GLY A 733 -9.34 -14.12 -13.15
N SER A 734 -10.05 -13.00 -13.13
CA SER A 734 -10.50 -12.30 -11.92
C SER A 734 -11.34 -13.17 -10.99
N TRP A 735 -11.17 -12.95 -9.68
CA TRP A 735 -12.00 -13.53 -8.63
C TRP A 735 -13.38 -12.86 -8.50
N TRP A 736 -13.59 -11.67 -9.10
CA TRP A 736 -14.85 -10.90 -8.97
C TRP A 736 -16.10 -11.75 -9.26
N PRO A 737 -16.19 -12.54 -10.36
CA PRO A 737 -17.39 -13.31 -10.68
C PRO A 737 -17.74 -14.35 -9.62
N ARG A 738 -16.74 -15.04 -9.05
CA ARG A 738 -16.92 -16.02 -7.98
C ARG A 738 -17.43 -15.37 -6.69
N TRP A 739 -16.90 -14.20 -6.34
CA TRP A 739 -17.42 -13.43 -5.21
C TRP A 739 -18.85 -12.92 -5.50
N GLY A 740 -19.14 -12.52 -6.75
CA GLY A 740 -20.49 -12.19 -7.21
C GLY A 740 -21.48 -13.35 -7.03
N GLU A 741 -21.11 -14.56 -7.43
CA GLU A 741 -21.92 -15.78 -7.21
C GLU A 741 -22.16 -16.05 -5.71
N TRP A 742 -21.11 -15.96 -4.89
CA TRP A 742 -21.19 -16.11 -3.42
C TRP A 742 -22.09 -15.05 -2.77
N LEU A 743 -22.04 -13.80 -3.26
CA LEU A 743 -22.81 -12.68 -2.76
C LEU A 743 -24.27 -12.72 -3.24
N ALA A 744 -24.52 -13.04 -4.51
CA ALA A 744 -25.86 -13.16 -5.08
C ALA A 744 -26.69 -14.22 -4.35
N ALA A 745 -26.09 -15.38 -4.05
CA ALA A 745 -26.69 -16.44 -3.23
C ALA A 745 -27.08 -15.97 -1.81
N ARG A 746 -26.49 -14.87 -1.32
CA ARG A 746 -26.74 -14.25 -0.02
C ARG A 746 -27.42 -12.87 -0.13
N SER A 747 -27.90 -12.46 -1.31
CA SER A 747 -28.50 -11.13 -1.52
C SER A 747 -30.03 -11.13 -1.73
N GLY A 748 -30.67 -12.29 -1.62
CA GLY A 748 -32.12 -12.42 -1.75
C GLY A 748 -32.63 -12.35 -3.20
N PRO A 749 -33.96 -12.40 -3.41
CA PRO A 749 -34.58 -12.34 -4.73
C PRO A 749 -34.33 -11.00 -5.43
N MET A 750 -34.64 -10.95 -6.73
CA MET A 750 -34.61 -9.71 -7.51
C MET A 750 -35.90 -8.91 -7.29
N VAL A 751 -35.74 -7.61 -7.03
CA VAL A 751 -36.79 -6.59 -6.87
C VAL A 751 -36.55 -5.44 -7.84
N ASP A 752 -37.51 -4.54 -8.02
CA ASP A 752 -37.35 -3.41 -8.94
C ASP A 752 -36.24 -2.43 -8.49
N SER A 753 -35.53 -1.84 -9.45
CA SER A 753 -34.33 -1.03 -9.22
C SER A 753 -34.57 0.20 -8.32
N ARG A 754 -33.90 0.25 -7.17
CA ARG A 754 -33.95 1.40 -6.24
C ARG A 754 -33.09 2.57 -6.79
N GLN A 755 -33.74 3.62 -7.29
CA GLN A 755 -33.05 4.86 -7.66
C GLN A 755 -32.62 5.64 -6.40
N PRO A 756 -31.48 6.34 -6.40
CA PRO A 756 -31.05 7.15 -5.27
C PRO A 756 -31.89 8.43 -5.14
N GLU A 757 -32.17 8.85 -3.90
CA GLU A 757 -32.92 10.07 -3.60
C GLU A 757 -32.13 11.36 -3.92
N GLU A 758 -32.83 12.51 -4.00
CA GLU A 758 -32.20 13.82 -4.18
C GLU A 758 -31.51 14.31 -2.90
N GLY A 759 -30.33 13.75 -2.64
CA GLY A 759 -29.47 14.10 -1.51
C GLY A 759 -28.50 15.27 -1.77
N PHE A 760 -27.32 15.19 -1.16
CA PHE A 760 -26.33 16.25 -0.99
C PHE A 760 -25.44 16.54 -2.22
N GLY A 761 -25.79 16.01 -3.40
CA GLY A 761 -25.06 16.17 -4.65
C GLY A 761 -24.94 14.86 -5.47
N PRO A 762 -24.40 14.92 -6.70
CA PRO A 762 -24.00 13.74 -7.46
C PRO A 762 -22.75 13.06 -6.86
N THR A 763 -22.42 11.87 -7.35
CA THR A 763 -21.06 11.33 -7.26
C THR A 763 -20.04 12.26 -7.93
N PRO A 764 -18.76 12.26 -7.48
CA PRO A 764 -18.16 11.40 -6.45
C PRO A 764 -18.28 11.95 -5.01
N GLY A 765 -19.09 13.00 -4.80
CA GLY A 765 -19.21 13.71 -3.52
C GLY A 765 -18.29 14.94 -3.41
N THR A 766 -18.09 15.43 -2.19
CA THR A 766 -17.26 16.61 -1.90
C THR A 766 -15.99 16.28 -1.13
N TYR A 767 -16.03 15.33 -0.18
CA TYR A 767 -14.89 14.99 0.68
C TYR A 767 -13.74 14.34 -0.09
N VAL A 768 -14.03 13.69 -1.22
CA VAL A 768 -13.00 13.11 -2.11
C VAL A 768 -12.06 14.15 -2.73
N HIS A 769 -12.51 15.40 -2.87
CA HIS A 769 -11.72 16.48 -3.46
C HIS A 769 -10.79 17.19 -2.45
N GLU A 770 -10.91 16.87 -1.16
CA GLU A 770 -10.15 17.50 -0.09
C GLU A 770 -8.70 16.98 -0.08
N ARG A 771 -7.73 17.90 0.02
CA ARG A 771 -6.30 17.59 0.05
C ARG A 771 -5.79 17.52 1.49
N SER A 772 -4.81 16.64 1.71
CA SER A 772 -4.14 16.38 3.00
C SER A 772 -3.20 17.50 3.43
#